data_AF-A0A521S4P5-F1
#
_entry.id   AF-A0A521S4P5-F1
#
_cell.length_a   1.000
_cell.length_b   1.000
_cell.length_c   1.000
_cell.angle_alpha   90.00
_cell.angle_beta   90.00
_cell.angle_gamma   90.00
#
_symmetry.space_group_name_H-M   'P 1'
#
loop_
_entity.id
_entity.type
_entity.pdbx_description
1 polymer ?
#
loop_
_entity_poly.entity_id
_entity_poly.type
_entity_poly.pdbx_seq_one_letter_code
_entity_poly.pdbx_strand_id
1 'polypeptide(L)'
;MVQGENFPVGASVSVWVDGNQIDHGDLTVTSRDWGGPSIFEVTSPLDIVSGTFVRATIDGVERTTTVSGIRIENIEGNTISGVADGPDVTVVCNEVYRDLTVGPDLAWSVNMSQPPVAGMPVTTLGPGTRCSAWELDEDAAYGPSFTRVQRDIRDPRIAASTTDSFVTGWGFAPGVAVTITLDTVPVDDGSVTTDPDGNFWAGVDDGLLGDVEIGRGVGIEVVAGSDTRSVTTTNVAVTSIVGNVITGVGAPLTEVTVWVDDTEATATALPDANGDWAVDLSGVISLEPGHRGQAQQLDAEGGATWAAWRVANPAITVNPDGGWIEARDFAPGGTLSVTIDGAPIDGPIVTDEWGNAWIDVELELLPGIVVTVSDGASGKDVTISGIGVTSVAGNVITGTADGSLVHLWVNDSEVERQVAVVGGVWSVDVFVPGEEWEQETAQLGPGSSGGVQLVDDDGDATMADWGVPNPHFTVNMAWNGIEGWDWDGPVTVTIVDPVSEASRTFSGGDIQYPEGPGYFVLALDDVEPRWQLKPGHIVTVADATAPPKALTVAALTIDAWDFDADTMSGTSSLAGRITVDVDRPGAYGWAEQLTPGGSWAVDFLAGVEPFDLRVLDNAMVNLFDEDGDSTMIGPQPVAGPRFTVGLVNQEVVGCGWPDGALVTVTIQREGMVPFVRAVMSGPEIPETWMPLSGACNVYLDVAAGPLVMAGDVITMTDGTTTKTQVVPALEVNLADDVADELSGSTTMPEGSFLTVAAGWWWTGAPARDAVPEADGTWSVSFVDDEWGIQGSAGYAVQTDVDGDQAVVTAPAPDVLNDPMADRVWAIDFAAGPVDLTIERNGGVVLTRTTETRNVISGAWRYRDMWTQPVGSLARPAVALWDLAGVFDIQAGDVITVRDGVSERSIVVDDLTIDSVDVATGTVTGHAAGSVAFNLNEGGGWWGYGTNPTEDGAYSFVFDPAEFPFQGLEPGMTVIAIGQSWHTIVRWTIPIGFDFGGFLAPVDSRPTMNTVKAGRAVPVKFSLGGDFGLDIFADGYPASRRITSTGAQTDAVEITLAATNSGLSYDPVTGVYTYIWKTDKAWAGTCRQLVLRLADGSEYLADFKF
;
A
#
# COMPACT_ATOMS: atom_id res chain seq x y z
N MET A 1 43.81 57.18 46.35
CA MET A 1 43.14 57.12 47.67
C MET A 1 44.17 56.96 48.80
N VAL A 2 43.85 57.39 50.03
CA VAL A 2 44.71 57.20 51.23
C VAL A 2 43.91 56.53 52.34
N GLN A 3 44.40 55.43 52.91
CA GLN A 3 43.81 54.75 54.09
C GLN A 3 44.64 54.99 55.35
N GLY A 4 43.99 55.30 56.47
CA GLY A 4 44.59 55.41 57.80
C GLY A 4 43.55 55.47 58.94
N GLU A 5 43.93 55.06 60.15
CA GLU A 5 43.04 54.93 61.32
C GLU A 5 42.44 56.28 61.79
N ASN A 6 41.12 56.25 62.06
CA ASN A 6 40.21 57.25 62.67
C ASN A 6 40.79 58.64 63.03
N PHE A 7 40.27 59.68 62.35
CA PHE A 7 40.65 61.09 62.53
C PHE A 7 39.50 61.92 63.16
N PRO A 8 39.78 62.89 64.05
CA PRO A 8 38.75 63.79 64.59
C PRO A 8 38.36 64.89 63.59
N VAL A 9 37.07 65.24 63.59
CA VAL A 9 36.46 66.28 62.72
C VAL A 9 37.04 67.66 63.03
N GLY A 10 37.71 68.28 62.05
CA GLY A 10 38.21 69.67 62.13
C GLY A 10 39.73 69.87 62.01
N ALA A 11 40.53 68.84 61.76
CA ALA A 11 41.98 68.97 61.53
C ALA A 11 42.31 69.70 60.20
N SER A 12 43.31 70.58 60.19
CA SER A 12 43.80 71.23 58.97
C SER A 12 44.80 70.34 58.24
N VAL A 13 44.51 70.02 56.98
CA VAL A 13 45.34 69.16 56.12
C VAL A 13 46.04 70.01 55.06
N SER A 14 47.34 69.78 54.87
CA SER A 14 48.13 70.42 53.82
C SER A 14 48.83 69.34 53.01
N VAL A 15 48.72 69.39 51.68
CA VAL A 15 49.21 68.35 50.76
C VAL A 15 50.45 68.84 50.03
N TRP A 16 51.47 67.99 49.99
CA TRP A 16 52.75 68.25 49.33
C TRP A 16 53.01 67.19 48.27
N VAL A 17 53.51 67.64 47.12
CA VAL A 17 53.90 66.78 45.99
C VAL A 17 55.32 67.18 45.60
N ASP A 18 56.26 66.22 45.62
CA ASP A 18 57.68 66.40 45.29
C ASP A 18 58.35 67.64 45.93
N GLY A 19 58.04 67.90 47.20
CA GLY A 19 58.68 68.95 48.00
C GLY A 19 58.10 70.36 47.86
N ASN A 20 57.03 70.55 47.07
CA ASN A 20 56.28 71.81 46.98
C ASN A 20 54.90 71.70 47.63
N GLN A 21 54.49 72.74 48.36
CA GLN A 21 53.14 72.84 48.96
C GLN A 21 52.17 73.31 47.88
N ILE A 22 51.08 72.59 47.68
CA ILE A 22 50.02 73.03 46.77
C ILE A 22 49.11 73.98 47.56
N ASP A 23 49.12 75.26 47.18
CA ASP A 23 48.48 76.33 47.96
C ASP A 23 47.00 76.51 47.61
N HIS A 24 46.25 76.96 48.61
CA HIS A 24 44.79 77.06 48.70
C HIS A 24 44.05 77.51 47.42
N GLY A 25 43.24 76.62 46.85
CA GLY A 25 42.27 76.95 45.80
C GLY A 25 41.28 75.83 45.51
N ASP A 26 41.76 74.64 45.17
CA ASP A 26 40.92 73.66 44.44
C ASP A 26 40.92 72.24 45.04
N LEU A 27 41.00 72.13 46.37
CA LEU A 27 40.88 70.84 47.07
C LEU A 27 39.58 70.76 47.87
N THR A 28 38.66 69.90 47.42
CA THR A 28 37.42 69.60 48.14
C THR A 28 37.61 68.33 48.95
N VAL A 29 37.50 68.41 50.29
CA VAL A 29 37.65 67.26 51.18
C VAL A 29 36.27 66.86 51.72
N THR A 30 35.77 65.71 51.32
CA THR A 30 34.51 65.14 51.83
C THR A 30 34.78 63.93 52.72
N SER A 31 34.39 64.00 53.99
CA SER A 31 34.40 62.84 54.90
C SER A 31 33.06 62.12 54.86
N ARG A 32 33.06 60.79 54.70
CA ARG A 32 31.88 59.93 54.90
C ARG A 32 32.16 58.96 56.06
N ASP A 33 31.38 59.09 57.14
CA ASP A 33 31.47 58.19 58.30
C ASP A 33 30.73 56.87 58.03
N TRP A 34 31.47 55.77 57.98
CA TRP A 34 30.94 54.40 57.85
C TRP A 34 31.58 53.48 58.90
N GLY A 35 31.62 53.88 60.17
CA GLY A 35 32.04 52.98 61.28
C GLY A 35 33.40 52.27 61.13
N GLY A 36 34.28 52.79 60.27
CA GLY A 36 35.60 52.28 59.87
C GLY A 36 36.46 53.44 59.31
N PRO A 37 37.72 53.20 58.88
CA PRO A 37 38.71 54.27 58.64
C PRO A 37 38.23 55.29 57.59
N SER A 38 38.36 56.58 57.92
CA SER A 38 37.90 57.70 57.09
C SER A 38 38.70 57.81 55.79
N ILE A 39 38.02 57.85 54.64
CA ILE A 39 38.61 58.01 53.31
C ILE A 39 38.52 59.48 52.88
N PHE A 40 39.60 60.01 52.30
CA PHE A 40 39.66 61.37 51.75
C PHE A 40 39.88 61.34 50.24
N GLU A 41 39.18 62.20 49.53
CA GLU A 41 39.31 62.42 48.09
C GLU A 41 39.96 63.78 47.83
N VAL A 42 40.88 63.84 46.86
CA VAL A 42 41.76 64.98 46.57
C VAL A 42 41.83 65.11 45.05
N THR A 43 41.32 66.22 44.50
CA THR A 43 41.29 66.47 43.05
C THR A 43 42.31 67.56 42.70
N SER A 44 43.17 67.36 41.70
CA SER A 44 44.21 68.33 41.29
C SER A 44 44.37 68.37 39.77
N PRO A 45 44.69 69.54 39.16
CA PRO A 45 44.91 69.67 37.72
C PRO A 45 46.35 69.36 37.25
N LEU A 46 47.22 68.78 38.09
CA LEU A 46 48.60 68.40 37.73
C LEU A 46 48.75 66.87 37.67
N ASP A 47 49.57 66.36 36.74
CA ASP A 47 49.84 64.93 36.54
C ASP A 47 50.60 64.33 37.73
N ILE A 48 49.92 63.50 38.52
CA ILE A 48 50.49 62.77 39.67
C ILE A 48 50.71 61.32 39.25
N VAL A 49 51.93 60.79 39.39
CA VAL A 49 52.29 59.40 39.05
C VAL A 49 52.21 58.45 40.25
N SER A 50 51.99 57.15 40.02
CA SER A 50 52.01 56.11 41.07
C SER A 50 53.38 56.06 41.75
N GLY A 51 53.40 56.04 43.09
CA GLY A 51 54.64 56.13 43.88
C GLY A 51 54.99 57.53 44.40
N THR A 52 54.21 58.56 44.03
CA THR A 52 54.38 59.92 44.57
C THR A 52 54.02 59.97 46.05
N PHE A 53 54.88 60.58 46.88
CA PHE A 53 54.69 60.68 48.33
C PHE A 53 53.83 61.89 48.68
N VAL A 54 52.69 61.63 49.32
CA VAL A 54 51.87 62.67 49.92
C VAL A 54 52.23 62.79 51.39
N ARG A 55 52.64 63.99 51.78
CA ARG A 55 52.97 64.32 53.18
C ARG A 55 51.85 65.20 53.73
N ALA A 56 51.24 64.76 54.83
CA ALA A 56 50.21 65.50 55.55
C ALA A 56 50.68 65.76 56.98
N THR A 57 50.43 66.98 57.47
CA THR A 57 50.74 67.36 58.85
C THR A 57 49.44 67.49 59.63
N ILE A 58 49.30 66.77 60.74
CA ILE A 58 48.09 66.78 61.57
C ILE A 58 48.53 67.09 63.01
N ASP A 59 48.01 68.18 63.59
CA ASP A 59 48.34 68.68 64.94
C ASP A 59 49.85 68.77 65.22
N GLY A 60 50.63 69.15 64.20
CA GLY A 60 52.08 69.35 64.30
C GLY A 60 52.93 68.07 64.18
N VAL A 61 52.33 66.92 63.85
CA VAL A 61 53.04 65.66 63.60
C VAL A 61 52.94 65.29 62.11
N GLU A 62 54.09 65.05 61.47
CA GLU A 62 54.17 64.64 60.05
C GLU A 62 53.82 63.16 59.88
N ARG A 63 52.96 62.85 58.89
CA ARG A 63 52.76 61.49 58.38
C ARG A 63 52.86 61.47 56.85
N THR A 64 53.43 60.39 56.31
CA THR A 64 53.68 60.19 54.88
C THR A 64 52.95 58.95 54.40
N THR A 65 52.36 59.03 53.21
CA THR A 65 51.67 57.91 52.55
C THR A 65 51.83 58.00 51.03
N THR A 66 51.65 56.89 50.33
CA THR A 66 51.88 56.77 48.89
C THR A 66 50.55 56.70 48.15
N VAL A 67 50.40 57.44 47.06
CA VAL A 67 49.15 57.46 46.27
C VAL A 67 48.95 56.11 45.59
N SER A 68 47.89 55.38 45.96
CA SER A 68 47.44 54.19 45.23
C SER A 68 46.21 54.53 44.38
N GLY A 69 46.38 54.49 43.05
CA GLY A 69 45.34 54.61 42.04
C GLY A 69 45.13 56.04 41.50
N ILE A 70 45.30 56.19 40.19
CA ILE A 70 44.95 57.37 39.39
C ILE A 70 43.74 56.99 38.53
N ARG A 71 42.75 57.87 38.44
CA ARG A 71 41.67 57.79 37.44
C ARG A 71 41.92 58.88 36.40
N ILE A 72 42.06 58.50 35.13
CA ILE A 72 42.20 59.44 34.02
C ILE A 72 40.82 59.57 33.36
N GLU A 73 40.28 60.78 33.34
CA GLU A 73 39.11 61.13 32.55
C GLU A 73 39.58 62.01 31.39
N ASN A 74 39.36 61.51 30.17
CA ASN A 74 39.58 62.12 28.86
C ASN A 74 40.88 61.75 28.12
N ILE A 75 40.70 61.23 26.91
CA ILE A 75 41.73 60.76 25.97
C ILE A 75 41.59 61.59 24.70
N GLU A 76 42.63 62.34 24.32
CA GLU A 76 42.80 62.84 22.95
C GLU A 76 43.96 62.07 22.30
N GLY A 77 43.67 61.34 21.21
CA GLY A 77 44.69 60.87 20.27
C GLY A 77 45.51 59.66 20.70
N ASN A 78 45.14 58.51 20.14
CA ASN A 78 45.81 57.21 19.93
C ASN A 78 47.32 56.97 20.14
N THR A 79 47.97 57.48 21.19
CA THR A 79 49.19 56.84 21.72
C THR A 79 49.40 57.14 23.21
N ILE A 80 49.37 56.10 24.06
CA ILE A 80 50.12 56.08 25.33
C ILE A 80 50.86 54.75 25.44
N SER A 81 52.16 54.86 25.70
CA SER A 81 53.12 53.81 26.00
C SER A 81 53.54 53.90 27.47
N GLY A 82 53.71 52.78 28.18
CA GLY A 82 54.26 52.75 29.54
C GLY A 82 54.52 51.34 30.07
N VAL A 83 55.58 51.19 30.87
CA VAL A 83 56.08 49.94 31.48
C VAL A 83 55.47 49.78 32.88
N ALA A 84 54.96 48.59 33.21
CA ALA A 84 54.57 48.23 34.57
C ALA A 84 55.51 47.13 35.12
N ASP A 85 56.17 47.43 36.24
CA ASP A 85 56.80 46.45 37.13
C ASP A 85 55.82 46.14 38.26
N GLY A 86 55.40 44.88 38.41
CA GLY A 86 54.58 44.39 39.53
C GLY A 86 53.66 43.23 39.15
N PRO A 87 53.37 42.29 40.07
CA PRO A 87 52.83 40.96 39.72
C PRO A 87 51.33 40.91 39.37
N ASP A 88 50.62 42.04 39.30
CA ASP A 88 49.21 42.06 38.95
C ASP A 88 48.97 43.04 37.78
N VAL A 89 49.08 42.52 36.56
CA VAL A 89 48.56 43.17 35.35
C VAL A 89 47.60 42.20 34.67
N THR A 90 46.31 42.48 34.80
CA THR A 90 45.24 41.87 34.01
C THR A 90 45.31 42.40 32.59
N VAL A 91 45.52 41.52 31.62
CA VAL A 91 45.37 41.80 30.20
C VAL A 91 43.88 41.68 29.86
N VAL A 92 43.27 42.76 29.40
CA VAL A 92 41.96 42.73 28.73
C VAL A 92 42.19 42.15 27.34
N CYS A 93 41.63 40.97 27.06
CA CYS A 93 41.48 40.46 25.71
C CYS A 93 40.45 41.34 24.98
N ASN A 94 40.88 42.12 24.00
CA ASN A 94 39.99 42.62 22.95
C ASN A 94 40.38 41.96 21.63
N GLU A 95 39.50 41.11 21.10
CA GLU A 95 39.40 40.85 19.66
C GLU A 95 38.31 41.73 19.03
N VAL A 96 38.36 41.78 17.70
CA VAL A 96 37.92 42.83 16.77
C VAL A 96 36.57 42.45 16.13
N TYR A 97 35.55 43.34 16.28
CA TYR A 97 34.40 43.69 15.39
C TYR A 97 33.38 42.59 14.95
N ARG A 98 32.05 42.77 14.79
CA ARG A 98 31.04 43.87 14.57
C ARG A 98 29.64 43.30 14.93
N ASP A 99 28.56 44.02 15.28
CA ASP A 99 28.06 45.34 14.85
C ASP A 99 27.42 46.17 15.99
N LEU A 100 27.94 47.38 16.18
CA LEU A 100 27.13 48.56 16.50
C LEU A 100 27.73 49.75 15.74
N THR A 101 26.91 50.45 14.95
CA THR A 101 27.33 51.58 14.12
C THR A 101 27.78 52.78 14.97
N VAL A 102 29.07 53.11 15.00
CA VAL A 102 29.56 54.52 15.13
C VAL A 102 30.99 54.69 14.56
N GLY A 103 31.15 55.56 13.55
CA GLY A 103 32.33 56.42 13.32
C GLY A 103 33.64 55.83 12.73
N PRO A 104 34.41 56.59 11.92
CA PRO A 104 35.58 56.11 11.19
C PRO A 104 36.85 56.05 12.06
N ASP A 105 37.78 55.18 11.64
CA ASP A 105 39.21 55.08 12.05
C ASP A 105 39.53 54.20 13.27
N LEU A 106 39.83 52.90 13.05
CA LEU A 106 41.22 52.42 12.95
C LEU A 106 41.37 50.89 12.85
N ALA A 107 42.53 50.53 12.28
CA ALA A 107 43.03 49.20 11.99
C ALA A 107 43.96 48.64 13.09
N TRP A 108 44.24 47.34 12.94
CA TRP A 108 45.09 46.42 13.71
C TRP A 108 46.62 46.60 13.46
N SER A 109 47.47 46.08 14.37
CA SER A 109 48.53 45.09 14.08
C SER A 109 49.49 44.86 15.27
N VAL A 110 49.94 43.60 15.39
CA VAL A 110 50.88 43.04 16.38
C VAL A 110 52.31 43.05 15.83
N ASN A 111 53.35 43.18 16.68
CA ASN A 111 54.61 42.47 16.42
C ASN A 111 55.47 42.20 17.67
N MET A 112 56.08 41.02 17.68
CA MET A 112 56.95 40.44 18.72
C MET A 112 58.44 40.63 18.39
N SER A 113 59.31 40.67 19.40
CA SER A 113 60.75 40.37 19.21
C SER A 113 61.40 39.77 20.47
N GLN A 114 61.34 38.44 20.54
CA GLN A 114 62.08 37.39 21.28
C GLN A 114 63.56 37.71 21.67
N PRO A 115 64.26 36.98 22.60
CA PRO A 115 64.25 35.51 22.75
C PRO A 115 64.21 34.94 24.21
N PRO A 116 64.09 33.60 24.37
CA PRO A 116 63.49 32.92 25.52
C PRO A 116 64.51 32.48 26.59
N VAL A 117 64.03 32.24 27.81
CA VAL A 117 64.75 31.41 28.80
C VAL A 117 63.89 30.20 29.16
N ALA A 118 64.52 29.03 29.06
CA ALA A 118 63.91 27.72 29.01
C ALA A 118 63.26 27.27 30.33
N GLY A 119 62.09 26.64 30.20
CA GLY A 119 61.56 25.68 31.17
C GLY A 119 60.42 26.18 32.04
N MET A 120 59.25 26.45 31.47
CA MET A 120 57.92 26.26 32.09
C MET A 120 56.83 26.38 31.01
N PRO A 121 55.77 25.54 31.05
CA PRO A 121 54.75 25.51 30.01
C PRO A 121 53.89 26.77 30.08
N VAL A 122 53.65 27.37 28.91
CA VAL A 122 52.55 28.32 28.72
C VAL A 122 51.26 27.51 28.84
N THR A 123 50.52 27.67 29.92
CA THR A 123 49.15 27.14 30.00
C THR A 123 48.27 28.12 29.24
N THR A 124 48.00 27.83 27.97
CA THR A 124 46.87 28.38 27.25
C THR A 124 45.62 28.05 28.06
N LEU A 125 44.88 29.06 28.53
CA LEU A 125 43.54 28.81 29.10
C LEU A 125 42.68 28.32 27.94
N GLY A 126 42.25 27.06 28.04
CA GLY A 126 41.42 26.41 27.02
C GLY A 126 39.96 26.87 27.08
N PRO A 127 39.16 26.45 26.09
CA PRO A 127 37.72 26.67 26.07
C PRO A 127 37.01 26.19 27.35
N GLY A 128 35.96 26.89 27.77
CA GLY A 128 35.22 26.61 29.03
C GLY A 128 35.71 27.36 30.28
N THR A 129 36.61 28.35 30.13
CA THR A 129 37.10 29.15 31.25
C THR A 129 36.10 30.26 31.64
N ARG A 130 35.46 30.13 32.81
CA ARG A 130 34.48 31.11 33.34
C ARG A 130 35.11 32.46 33.69
N CYS A 131 34.63 33.55 33.07
CA CYS A 131 34.99 34.91 33.45
C CYS A 131 33.83 35.59 34.20
N SER A 132 34.13 36.22 35.34
CA SER A 132 33.15 36.97 36.15
C SER A 132 33.44 38.46 36.04
N ALA A 133 32.44 39.26 35.70
CA ALA A 133 32.45 40.71 35.82
C ALA A 133 31.29 41.17 36.73
N TRP A 134 31.38 42.38 37.27
CA TRP A 134 30.31 42.97 38.08
C TRP A 134 29.79 44.20 37.35
N GLU A 135 28.50 44.21 37.03
CA GLU A 135 27.83 45.32 36.36
C GLU A 135 27.08 46.16 37.41
N LEU A 136 27.19 47.48 37.30
CA LEU A 136 26.55 48.43 38.21
C LEU A 136 25.13 48.69 37.70
N ASP A 137 24.12 48.24 38.44
CA ASP A 137 22.72 48.57 38.14
C ASP A 137 22.38 49.91 38.80
N GLU A 138 22.17 50.95 37.99
CA GLU A 138 21.91 52.31 38.46
C GLU A 138 20.42 52.56 38.79
N ASP A 139 19.50 51.65 38.42
CA ASP A 139 18.04 51.85 38.56
C ASP A 139 17.39 51.02 39.70
N ALA A 140 18.18 50.35 40.54
CA ALA A 140 17.65 49.61 41.68
C ALA A 140 17.12 50.57 42.77
N ALA A 141 15.84 50.43 43.15
CA ALA A 141 15.10 51.31 44.06
C ALA A 141 15.69 51.48 45.50
N TYR A 142 16.82 50.86 45.81
CA TYR A 142 17.52 50.90 47.10
C TYR A 142 19.01 51.30 47.03
N GLY A 143 19.50 51.82 45.90
CA GLY A 143 20.88 52.27 45.70
C GLY A 143 21.69 51.33 44.78
N PRO A 144 22.92 51.72 44.38
CA PRO A 144 23.69 50.98 43.38
C PRO A 144 24.01 49.57 43.87
N SER A 145 23.47 48.56 43.20
CA SER A 145 23.80 47.16 43.43
C SER A 145 24.69 46.64 42.32
N PHE A 146 25.73 45.89 42.71
CA PHE A 146 26.59 45.17 41.77
C PHE A 146 25.98 43.81 41.48
N THR A 147 25.60 43.57 40.24
CA THR A 147 25.10 42.27 39.79
C THR A 147 26.29 41.50 39.20
N ARG A 148 26.50 40.26 39.64
CA ARG A 148 27.55 39.40 39.09
C ARG A 148 27.12 38.94 37.70
N VAL A 149 27.75 39.47 36.67
CA VAL A 149 27.58 39.00 35.29
C VAL A 149 28.66 37.96 35.03
N GLN A 150 28.25 36.70 34.90
CA GLN A 150 29.12 35.63 34.42
C GLN A 150 29.03 35.60 32.90
N ARG A 151 30.17 35.58 32.20
CA ARG A 151 30.19 35.29 30.76
C ARG A 151 31.22 34.22 30.48
N ASP A 152 30.75 33.17 29.82
CA ASP A 152 31.58 32.10 29.31
C ASP A 152 32.28 32.56 28.02
N ILE A 153 33.53 32.15 27.86
CA ILE A 153 34.21 32.26 26.56
C ILE A 153 33.45 31.30 25.63
N ARG A 154 32.65 31.87 24.71
CA ARG A 154 31.88 31.11 23.73
C ARG A 154 32.82 30.26 22.89
N ASP A 155 32.57 28.96 22.89
CA ASP A 155 33.29 27.97 22.10
C ASP A 155 32.28 27.18 21.29
N PRO A 156 31.81 27.74 20.16
CA PRO A 156 30.78 27.09 19.38
C PRO A 156 31.31 25.77 18.84
N ARG A 157 30.56 24.69 19.07
CA ARG A 157 30.89 23.32 18.66
C ARG A 157 29.67 22.70 18.03
N ILE A 158 29.89 21.82 17.06
CA ILE A 158 28.82 21.04 16.42
C ILE A 158 29.15 19.56 16.45
N ALA A 159 28.10 18.75 16.51
CA ALA A 159 28.15 17.32 16.32
C ALA A 159 27.01 16.89 15.39
N ALA A 160 27.23 15.79 14.68
CA ALA A 160 26.21 15.18 13.84
C ALA A 160 26.16 13.67 14.08
N SER A 161 24.93 13.13 14.14
CA SER A 161 24.69 11.69 14.22
C SER A 161 24.47 11.11 12.83
N THR A 162 25.15 10.02 12.51
CA THR A 162 24.93 9.25 11.28
C THR A 162 23.90 8.13 11.46
N THR A 163 23.43 7.89 12.69
CA THR A 163 22.47 6.83 13.01
C THR A 163 21.07 7.40 13.17
N ASP A 164 20.96 8.54 13.84
CA ASP A 164 19.68 9.16 14.18
C ASP A 164 19.43 10.44 13.35
N SER A 165 20.27 10.69 12.34
CA SER A 165 20.16 11.81 11.38
C SER A 165 19.84 13.18 11.99
N PHE A 166 20.60 13.60 13.02
CA PHE A 166 20.47 14.92 13.63
C PHE A 166 21.79 15.71 13.64
N VAL A 167 21.67 17.03 13.76
CA VAL A 167 22.75 17.98 14.02
C VAL A 167 22.48 18.74 15.32
N THR A 168 23.49 18.85 16.17
CA THR A 168 23.41 19.62 17.40
C THR A 168 24.62 20.52 17.56
N GLY A 169 24.44 21.61 18.30
CA GLY A 169 25.55 22.49 18.64
C GLY A 169 25.38 23.16 19.99
N TRP A 170 26.52 23.56 20.55
CA TRP A 170 26.63 24.19 21.86
C TRP A 170 27.52 25.42 21.81
N GLY A 171 27.29 26.35 22.73
CA GLY A 171 28.16 27.51 22.92
C GLY A 171 28.06 28.58 21.84
N PHE A 172 26.98 28.56 21.05
CA PHE A 172 26.63 29.61 20.08
C PHE A 172 26.02 30.84 20.79
N ALA A 173 25.79 31.91 20.05
CA ALA A 173 25.11 33.08 20.59
C ALA A 173 23.63 32.76 20.91
N PRO A 174 23.11 33.00 22.13
CA PRO A 174 21.70 32.72 22.46
C PRO A 174 20.70 33.51 21.59
N GLY A 175 19.54 32.89 21.30
CA GLY A 175 18.44 33.49 20.54
C GLY A 175 18.75 33.86 19.08
N VAL A 176 19.81 33.33 18.46
CA VAL A 176 20.10 33.55 17.04
C VAL A 176 19.51 32.44 16.17
N ALA A 177 19.11 32.79 14.96
CA ALA A 177 18.73 31.81 13.96
C ALA A 177 19.96 31.01 13.50
N VAL A 178 19.77 29.72 13.34
CA VAL A 178 20.73 28.74 12.88
C VAL A 178 20.30 28.31 11.48
N THR A 179 21.24 28.35 10.55
CA THR A 179 21.11 27.81 9.19
C THR A 179 22.04 26.61 9.08
N ILE A 180 21.52 25.50 8.57
CA ILE A 180 22.27 24.26 8.35
C ILE A 180 22.34 24.03 6.83
N THR A 181 23.51 23.67 6.33
CA THR A 181 23.72 23.35 4.90
C THR A 181 24.40 22.00 4.78
N LEU A 182 23.84 21.13 3.94
CA LEU A 182 24.37 19.82 3.59
C LEU A 182 24.90 19.85 2.15
N ASP A 183 26.09 19.29 1.92
CA ASP A 183 26.72 19.29 0.59
C ASP A 183 26.02 18.39 -0.46
N THR A 184 25.05 17.56 -0.07
CA THR A 184 24.50 16.47 -0.89
C THR A 184 23.05 16.66 -1.39
N VAL A 185 22.23 17.54 -0.78
CA VAL A 185 20.81 17.80 -1.14
C VAL A 185 20.40 19.22 -0.70
N PRO A 186 19.50 19.94 -1.41
CA PRO A 186 18.87 21.15 -0.87
C PRO A 186 18.00 20.79 0.35
N VAL A 187 18.32 21.32 1.52
CA VAL A 187 17.49 21.24 2.73
C VAL A 187 16.37 22.28 2.62
N ASP A 188 15.17 21.98 3.13
CA ASP A 188 14.09 22.98 3.23
C ASP A 188 14.53 24.16 4.13
N ASP A 189 14.11 25.39 3.81
CA ASP A 189 14.57 26.65 4.42
C ASP A 189 13.97 26.89 5.82
N GLY A 190 14.05 25.87 6.68
CA GLY A 190 13.73 25.96 8.11
C GLY A 190 14.90 26.59 8.88
N SER A 191 14.59 27.47 9.84
CA SER A 191 15.58 28.03 10.77
C SER A 191 15.25 27.66 12.20
N VAL A 192 16.14 26.94 12.90
CA VAL A 192 16.02 26.74 14.35
C VAL A 192 16.69 27.91 15.08
N THR A 193 16.22 28.29 16.27
CA THR A 193 16.89 29.31 17.08
C THR A 193 17.62 28.68 18.24
N THR A 194 18.85 29.10 18.50
CA THR A 194 19.58 28.68 19.71
C THR A 194 18.82 29.06 20.97
N ASP A 195 18.79 28.16 21.95
CA ASP A 195 18.18 28.37 23.25
C ASP A 195 18.90 29.48 24.08
N PRO A 196 18.40 29.83 25.29
CA PRO A 196 19.03 30.83 26.14
C PRO A 196 20.47 30.51 26.57
N ASP A 197 20.89 29.25 26.50
CA ASP A 197 22.23 28.77 26.82
C ASP A 197 23.13 28.69 25.57
N GLY A 198 22.60 29.02 24.38
CA GLY A 198 23.33 29.00 23.12
C GLY A 198 23.45 27.62 22.48
N ASN A 199 22.56 26.69 22.84
CA ASN A 199 22.52 25.35 22.27
C ASN A 199 21.39 25.23 21.23
N PHE A 200 21.52 24.28 20.32
CA PHE A 200 20.45 23.92 19.40
C PHE A 200 20.45 22.42 19.09
N TRP A 201 19.29 21.96 18.64
CA TRP A 201 19.05 20.62 18.12
C TRP A 201 18.26 20.75 16.80
N ALA A 202 18.58 19.92 15.82
CA ALA A 202 17.86 19.82 14.56
C ALA A 202 17.89 18.38 14.06
N GLY A 203 16.73 17.71 14.04
CA GLY A 203 16.56 16.35 13.51
C GLY A 203 15.60 16.26 12.32
N VAL A 204 15.38 15.03 11.85
CA VAL A 204 14.39 14.66 10.81
C VAL A 204 12.97 14.93 11.32
N ASP A 205 12.66 14.53 12.56
CA ASP A 205 11.32 14.64 13.17
C ASP A 205 10.87 16.10 13.42
N ASP A 206 11.81 17.04 13.48
CA ASP A 206 11.51 18.47 13.66
C ASP A 206 11.20 19.18 12.33
N GLY A 207 11.16 18.43 11.21
CA GLY A 207 10.85 18.92 9.85
C GLY A 207 11.93 19.84 9.23
N LEU A 208 13.08 20.01 9.89
CA LEU A 208 14.14 20.93 9.49
C LEU A 208 15.18 20.31 8.55
N LEU A 209 15.43 19.01 8.67
CA LEU A 209 16.29 18.26 7.74
C LEU A 209 15.48 17.60 6.61
N GLY A 210 14.13 17.62 6.68
CA GLY A 210 13.26 16.79 5.83
C GLY A 210 13.61 15.30 5.97
N ASP A 211 13.27 14.49 4.96
CA ASP A 211 13.63 13.06 4.89
C ASP A 211 15.13 12.81 4.57
N VAL A 212 16.00 13.81 4.74
CA VAL A 212 17.42 13.74 4.35
C VAL A 212 18.22 13.00 5.43
N GLU A 213 18.58 11.76 5.13
CA GLU A 213 19.46 10.94 5.97
C GLU A 213 20.91 11.45 5.97
N ILE A 214 21.50 11.67 7.16
CA ILE A 214 22.91 12.11 7.28
C ILE A 214 23.84 10.91 7.12
N GLY A 215 24.16 10.61 5.87
CA GLY A 215 25.09 9.54 5.50
C GLY A 215 26.57 9.83 5.78
N ARG A 216 27.42 8.89 5.37
CA ARG A 216 28.89 8.98 5.52
C ARG A 216 29.49 10.01 4.56
N GLY A 217 30.43 10.82 5.05
CA GLY A 217 31.18 11.77 4.23
C GLY A 217 30.39 13.03 3.86
N VAL A 218 29.27 13.27 4.52
CA VAL A 218 28.44 14.47 4.32
C VAL A 218 29.14 15.65 4.99
N GLY A 219 29.40 16.70 4.22
CA GLY A 219 29.82 17.99 4.73
C GLY A 219 28.62 18.75 5.28
N ILE A 220 28.72 19.18 6.54
CA ILE A 220 27.70 19.92 7.26
C ILE A 220 28.30 21.25 7.66
N GLU A 221 27.68 22.34 7.21
CA GLU A 221 27.99 23.70 7.64
C GLU A 221 26.84 24.26 8.48
N VAL A 222 27.17 24.80 9.65
CA VAL A 222 26.23 25.45 10.56
C VAL A 222 26.63 26.92 10.69
N VAL A 223 25.68 27.81 10.39
CA VAL A 223 25.82 29.26 10.53
C VAL A 223 24.79 29.76 11.54
N ALA A 224 25.26 30.30 12.66
CA ALA A 224 24.39 30.85 13.70
C ALA A 224 24.86 32.27 14.05
N GLY A 225 24.14 33.28 13.54
CA GLY A 225 24.57 34.69 13.65
C GLY A 225 25.90 34.94 12.93
N SER A 226 26.96 35.24 13.69
CA SER A 226 28.33 35.45 13.16
C SER A 226 29.24 34.22 13.27
N ASP A 227 28.77 33.16 13.91
CA ASP A 227 29.55 31.96 14.19
C ASP A 227 29.29 30.91 13.09
N THR A 228 30.36 30.43 12.45
CA THR A 228 30.32 29.36 11.46
C THR A 228 31.15 28.17 11.92
N ARG A 229 30.57 26.98 11.81
CA ARG A 229 31.23 25.70 12.11
C ARG A 229 30.92 24.69 11.02
N SER A 230 31.87 23.80 10.76
CA SER A 230 31.72 22.73 9.78
C SER A 230 32.19 21.42 10.37
N VAL A 231 31.52 20.34 10.00
CA VAL A 231 31.92 18.95 10.30
C VAL A 231 31.72 18.13 9.05
N THR A 232 32.67 17.24 8.75
CA THR A 232 32.44 16.20 7.73
C THR A 232 32.23 14.89 8.45
N THR A 233 31.07 14.26 8.25
CA THR A 233 30.77 13.01 8.95
C THR A 233 31.78 11.92 8.55
N THR A 234 32.41 11.33 9.55
CA THR A 234 33.31 10.18 9.37
C THR A 234 32.50 8.88 9.29
N ASN A 235 33.14 7.76 8.94
CA ASN A 235 32.50 6.45 8.89
C ASN A 235 32.38 5.78 10.27
N VAL A 236 32.34 6.55 11.37
CA VAL A 236 32.16 5.98 12.70
C VAL A 236 30.76 5.36 12.80
N ALA A 237 30.70 4.07 13.11
CA ALA A 237 29.46 3.32 13.29
C ALA A 237 29.72 2.15 14.25
N VAL A 238 28.72 1.81 15.05
CA VAL A 238 28.72 0.57 15.84
C VAL A 238 28.12 -0.54 15.00
N THR A 239 28.81 -1.67 14.90
CA THR A 239 28.41 -2.79 14.02
C THR A 239 27.90 -4.00 14.81
N SER A 240 28.36 -4.20 16.05
CA SER A 240 27.83 -5.27 16.90
C SER A 240 28.17 -5.03 18.37
N ILE A 241 27.33 -5.58 19.25
CA ILE A 241 27.58 -5.64 20.69
C ILE A 241 27.45 -7.10 21.11
N VAL A 242 28.51 -7.68 21.67
CA VAL A 242 28.52 -9.07 22.15
C VAL A 242 29.10 -9.12 23.54
N GLY A 243 28.24 -9.39 24.54
CA GLY A 243 28.61 -9.29 25.94
C GLY A 243 29.01 -7.86 26.31
N ASN A 244 30.26 -7.67 26.74
CA ASN A 244 30.82 -6.35 27.09
C ASN A 244 31.68 -5.73 25.97
N VAL A 245 31.72 -6.36 24.80
CA VAL A 245 32.54 -5.92 23.68
C VAL A 245 31.67 -5.21 22.65
N ILE A 246 31.97 -3.94 22.40
CA ILE A 246 31.35 -3.13 21.36
C ILE A 246 32.34 -3.08 20.19
N THR A 247 31.89 -3.47 19.01
CA THR A 247 32.68 -3.40 17.77
C THR A 247 32.07 -2.41 16.81
N GLY A 248 32.89 -1.78 15.98
CA GLY A 248 32.41 -0.87 14.97
C GLY A 248 33.42 -0.63 13.86
N VAL A 249 33.02 0.27 12.96
CA VAL A 249 33.90 0.83 11.93
C VAL A 249 34.10 2.32 12.19
N GLY A 250 35.23 2.87 11.77
CA GLY A 250 35.63 4.26 11.96
C GLY A 250 36.77 4.64 11.02
N ALA A 251 37.22 5.88 11.06
CA ALA A 251 38.29 6.31 10.16
C ALA A 251 39.62 5.71 10.66
N PRO A 252 40.40 5.05 9.80
CA PRO A 252 41.65 4.44 10.19
C PRO A 252 42.56 5.39 10.97
N LEU A 253 43.12 4.91 12.10
CA LEU A 253 44.09 5.63 12.93
C LEU A 253 43.55 6.88 13.67
N THR A 254 42.25 7.15 13.65
CA THR A 254 41.62 8.22 14.44
C THR A 254 40.89 7.61 15.63
N GLU A 255 41.21 8.04 16.85
CA GLU A 255 40.64 7.46 18.07
C GLU A 255 39.10 7.57 18.09
N VAL A 256 38.44 6.44 18.37
CA VAL A 256 37.01 6.36 18.66
C VAL A 256 36.85 6.29 20.17
N THR A 257 36.06 7.20 20.73
CA THR A 257 35.69 7.22 22.15
C THR A 257 34.29 6.67 22.30
N VAL A 258 34.13 5.64 23.12
CA VAL A 258 32.85 5.01 23.43
C VAL A 258 32.48 5.33 24.87
N TRP A 259 31.24 5.73 25.14
CA TRP A 259 30.72 5.87 26.50
C TRP A 259 29.34 5.27 26.63
N VAL A 260 28.98 4.92 27.85
CA VAL A 260 27.64 4.44 28.24
C VAL A 260 26.90 5.60 28.89
N ASP A 261 25.71 5.92 28.40
CA ASP A 261 24.90 7.02 28.91
C ASP A 261 24.49 6.77 30.37
N ASP A 262 24.20 7.85 31.10
CA ASP A 262 23.81 7.83 32.51
C ASP A 262 24.84 7.18 33.46
N THR A 263 26.07 6.96 32.97
CA THR A 263 27.20 6.45 33.75
C THR A 263 28.46 7.26 33.48
N GLU A 264 29.52 7.02 34.26
CA GLU A 264 30.87 7.55 33.98
C GLU A 264 31.72 6.58 33.13
N ALA A 265 31.12 5.52 32.58
CA ALA A 265 31.85 4.49 31.87
C ALA A 265 32.24 4.96 30.46
N THR A 266 33.54 5.04 30.20
CA THR A 266 34.11 5.38 28.90
C THR A 266 35.34 4.53 28.60
N ALA A 267 35.56 4.24 27.32
CA ALA A 267 36.75 3.59 26.81
C ALA A 267 37.05 4.04 25.38
N THR A 268 38.31 3.92 24.95
CA THR A 268 38.74 4.33 23.60
C THR A 268 39.34 3.17 22.82
N ALA A 269 39.19 3.21 21.50
CA ALA A 269 39.83 2.29 20.58
C ALA A 269 40.43 3.05 19.39
N LEU A 270 41.45 2.45 18.77
CA LEU A 270 42.02 2.93 17.51
C LEU A 270 41.57 2.00 16.39
N PRO A 271 40.77 2.48 15.43
CA PRO A 271 40.43 1.75 14.22
C PRO A 271 41.69 1.32 13.47
N ASP A 272 41.67 0.08 12.98
CA ASP A 272 42.78 -0.48 12.22
C ASP A 272 42.86 0.07 10.78
N ALA A 273 43.73 -0.50 9.94
CA ALA A 273 43.90 -0.03 8.57
C ALA A 273 42.65 -0.22 7.67
N ASN A 274 41.73 -1.11 8.05
CA ASN A 274 40.44 -1.30 7.38
C ASN A 274 39.34 -0.43 8.02
N GLY A 275 39.64 0.23 9.14
CA GLY A 275 38.71 1.03 9.89
C GLY A 275 37.97 0.26 10.98
N ASP A 276 38.32 -1.01 11.24
CA ASP A 276 37.65 -1.83 12.25
C ASP A 276 38.18 -1.46 13.66
N TRP A 277 37.27 -1.25 14.61
CA TRP A 277 37.60 -1.02 16.03
C TRP A 277 36.78 -1.91 16.96
N ALA A 278 37.32 -2.18 18.13
CA ALA A 278 36.64 -2.91 19.19
C ALA A 278 37.05 -2.38 20.58
N VAL A 279 36.07 -2.21 21.45
CA VAL A 279 36.24 -1.78 22.84
C VAL A 279 35.65 -2.88 23.74
N ASP A 280 36.44 -3.35 24.70
CA ASP A 280 35.97 -4.23 25.77
C ASP A 280 35.74 -3.41 27.04
N LEU A 281 34.47 -3.27 27.42
CA LEU A 281 34.05 -2.50 28.59
C LEU A 281 34.12 -3.30 29.90
N SER A 282 34.44 -4.59 29.89
CA SER A 282 34.40 -5.45 31.10
C SER A 282 35.25 -4.97 32.28
N GLY A 283 36.27 -4.13 32.03
CA GLY A 283 37.09 -3.48 33.05
C GLY A 283 36.54 -2.16 33.61
N VAL A 284 35.47 -1.63 33.01
CA VAL A 284 34.86 -0.32 33.31
C VAL A 284 33.40 -0.50 33.77
N ILE A 285 32.62 -1.31 33.05
CA ILE A 285 31.21 -1.60 33.34
C ILE A 285 30.82 -2.98 32.80
N SER A 286 29.84 -3.63 33.41
CA SER A 286 29.14 -4.76 32.79
C SER A 286 27.92 -4.22 32.07
N LEU A 287 27.84 -4.40 30.76
CA LEU A 287 26.68 -4.08 29.95
C LEU A 287 25.51 -5.00 30.33
N GLU A 288 24.34 -4.40 30.48
CA GLU A 288 23.05 -5.05 30.77
C GLU A 288 22.06 -4.65 29.66
N PRO A 289 21.02 -5.46 29.39
CA PRO A 289 19.95 -5.08 28.47
C PRO A 289 19.41 -3.68 28.77
N GLY A 290 19.19 -2.88 27.73
CA GLY A 290 18.69 -1.51 27.84
C GLY A 290 19.77 -0.45 28.08
N HIS A 291 21.02 -0.85 28.36
CA HIS A 291 22.13 0.10 28.35
C HIS A 291 22.32 0.68 26.95
N ARG A 292 22.49 1.99 26.88
CA ARG A 292 22.73 2.74 25.66
C ARG A 292 23.96 3.62 25.80
N GLY A 293 24.44 4.14 24.69
CA GLY A 293 25.58 5.04 24.68
C GLY A 293 25.89 5.54 23.28
N GLN A 294 27.07 6.14 23.16
CA GLN A 294 27.54 6.69 21.90
C GLN A 294 28.98 6.27 21.64
N ALA A 295 29.32 6.18 20.37
CA ALA A 295 30.68 6.13 19.86
C ALA A 295 30.95 7.42 19.08
N GLN A 296 32.02 8.12 19.43
CA GLN A 296 32.39 9.39 18.85
C GLN A 296 33.74 9.31 18.16
N GLN A 297 33.84 9.98 17.01
CA GLN A 297 35.11 10.29 16.39
C GLN A 297 35.20 11.79 16.07
N LEU A 298 36.34 12.39 16.41
CA LEU A 298 36.61 13.80 16.15
C LEU A 298 37.35 13.98 14.81
N ASP A 299 37.01 15.03 14.07
CA ASP A 299 37.78 15.50 12.93
C ASP A 299 38.96 16.41 13.37
N ALA A 300 39.74 16.91 12.42
CA ALA A 300 40.91 17.75 12.69
C ALA A 300 40.54 19.17 13.17
N GLU A 301 39.30 19.57 12.93
CA GLU A 301 38.71 20.87 13.24
C GLU A 301 37.95 20.86 14.59
N GLY A 302 37.78 19.69 15.20
CA GLY A 302 37.09 19.49 16.49
C GLY A 302 35.58 19.25 16.36
N GLY A 303 35.07 19.08 15.14
CA GLY A 303 33.73 18.57 14.86
C GLY A 303 33.65 17.08 15.20
N ALA A 304 32.50 16.66 15.73
CA ALA A 304 32.30 15.29 16.18
C ALA A 304 31.29 14.56 15.29
N THR A 305 31.64 13.35 14.84
CA THR A 305 30.67 12.39 14.30
C THR A 305 30.29 11.42 15.39
N TRP A 306 28.99 11.19 15.60
CA TRP A 306 28.46 10.30 16.61
C TRP A 306 27.76 9.11 15.97
N ALA A 307 27.87 7.96 16.61
CA ALA A 307 27.10 6.76 16.33
C ALA A 307 26.51 6.24 17.64
N ALA A 308 25.18 6.27 17.73
CA ALA A 308 24.47 5.72 18.88
C ALA A 308 24.59 4.20 18.92
N TRP A 309 24.53 3.63 20.10
CA TRP A 309 24.43 2.20 20.30
C TRP A 309 23.54 1.89 21.50
N ARG A 310 22.84 0.75 21.45
CA ARG A 310 22.08 0.23 22.57
C ARG A 310 22.20 -1.28 22.64
N VAL A 311 22.21 -1.82 23.85
CA VAL A 311 22.02 -3.23 24.12
C VAL A 311 20.52 -3.49 24.05
N ALA A 312 20.09 -4.33 23.12
CA ALA A 312 18.69 -4.71 22.97
C ALA A 312 18.09 -5.15 24.32
N ASN A 313 16.90 -4.63 24.64
CA ASN A 313 16.10 -4.99 25.79
C ASN A 313 14.74 -5.53 25.32
N PRO A 314 14.73 -6.72 24.70
CA PRO A 314 13.51 -7.24 24.12
C PRO A 314 12.41 -7.35 25.17
N ALA A 315 11.18 -7.03 24.79
CA ALA A 315 9.99 -7.19 25.62
C ALA A 315 8.83 -7.75 24.81
N ILE A 316 7.98 -8.54 25.47
CA ILE A 316 6.78 -9.13 24.92
C ILE A 316 5.60 -8.58 25.70
N THR A 317 4.63 -8.03 24.98
CA THR A 317 3.33 -7.67 25.54
C THR A 317 2.26 -8.50 24.88
N VAL A 318 1.40 -9.11 25.68
CA VAL A 318 0.32 -9.98 25.21
C VAL A 318 -1.00 -9.39 25.63
N ASN A 319 -1.92 -9.21 24.68
CA ASN A 319 -3.29 -8.83 24.96
C ASN A 319 -4.23 -9.99 24.64
N PRO A 320 -4.67 -10.77 25.65
CA PRO A 320 -5.51 -11.92 25.42
C PRO A 320 -6.90 -11.56 24.90
N ASP A 321 -7.46 -10.43 25.32
CA ASP A 321 -8.79 -9.97 24.92
C ASP A 321 -8.80 -9.42 23.49
N GLY A 322 -7.73 -8.71 23.12
CA GLY A 322 -7.50 -8.18 21.77
C GLY A 322 -6.96 -9.20 20.78
N GLY A 323 -6.49 -10.37 21.24
CA GLY A 323 -5.97 -11.43 20.38
C GLY A 323 -4.65 -11.10 19.70
N TRP A 324 -3.77 -10.29 20.31
CA TRP A 324 -2.50 -9.87 19.70
C TRP A 324 -1.31 -9.97 20.66
N ILE A 325 -0.12 -10.09 20.06
CA ILE A 325 1.18 -10.09 20.73
C ILE A 325 2.03 -8.99 20.11
N GLU A 326 2.63 -8.15 20.94
CA GLU A 326 3.63 -7.17 20.53
C GLU A 326 5.00 -7.61 21.02
N ALA A 327 5.95 -7.72 20.09
CA ALA A 327 7.37 -7.90 20.37
C ALA A 327 8.07 -6.55 20.18
N ARG A 328 8.81 -6.07 21.18
CA ARG A 328 9.51 -4.77 21.14
C ARG A 328 11.01 -4.94 21.34
N ASP A 329 11.79 -4.07 20.71
CA ASP A 329 13.26 -3.96 20.84
C ASP A 329 14.03 -5.28 20.58
N PHE A 330 13.56 -6.08 19.62
CA PHE A 330 14.31 -7.19 19.00
C PHE A 330 15.23 -6.68 17.88
N ALA A 331 16.02 -7.56 17.25
CA ALA A 331 16.92 -7.14 16.17
C ALA A 331 16.17 -6.53 14.96
N PRO A 332 16.39 -5.24 14.60
CA PRO A 332 15.67 -4.58 13.50
C PRO A 332 15.83 -5.25 12.14
N GLY A 333 14.77 -5.25 11.32
CA GLY A 333 14.72 -5.93 10.02
C GLY A 333 14.96 -7.46 10.07
N GLY A 334 14.95 -8.07 11.26
CA GLY A 334 15.15 -9.50 11.48
C GLY A 334 13.86 -10.30 11.42
N THR A 335 13.96 -11.61 11.17
CA THR A 335 12.81 -12.52 11.26
C THR A 335 12.70 -13.10 12.66
N LEU A 336 11.52 -13.00 13.26
CA LEU A 336 11.18 -13.60 14.55
C LEU A 336 10.64 -15.01 14.38
N SER A 337 10.99 -15.86 15.34
CA SER A 337 10.35 -17.15 15.59
C SER A 337 9.49 -17.02 16.83
N VAL A 338 8.21 -17.37 16.71
CA VAL A 338 7.23 -17.22 17.78
C VAL A 338 6.53 -18.54 18.02
N THR A 339 6.38 -18.91 19.29
CA THR A 339 5.62 -20.11 19.68
C THR A 339 4.66 -19.82 20.82
N ILE A 340 3.48 -20.42 20.76
CA ILE A 340 2.45 -20.37 21.81
C ILE A 340 2.33 -21.78 22.37
N ASP A 341 2.65 -21.97 23.66
CA ASP A 341 2.77 -23.28 24.32
C ASP A 341 3.66 -24.28 23.53
N GLY A 342 4.69 -23.75 22.87
CA GLY A 342 5.65 -24.51 22.05
C GLY A 342 5.13 -24.93 20.67
N ALA A 343 3.90 -24.55 20.29
CA ALA A 343 3.42 -24.65 18.92
C ALA A 343 3.87 -23.39 18.13
N PRO A 344 4.56 -23.54 16.99
CA PRO A 344 4.94 -22.39 16.16
C PRO A 344 3.69 -21.76 15.52
N ILE A 345 3.71 -20.44 15.34
CA ILE A 345 2.76 -19.74 14.49
C ILE A 345 3.32 -19.67 13.05
N ASP A 346 2.42 -19.75 12.06
CA ASP A 346 2.78 -19.77 10.64
C ASP A 346 3.01 -18.35 10.12
N GLY A 347 3.98 -18.20 9.21
CA GLY A 347 4.28 -16.94 8.51
C GLY A 347 5.62 -16.31 8.92
N PRO A 348 6.28 -15.55 8.02
CA PRO A 348 7.45 -14.77 8.37
C PRO A 348 7.04 -13.54 9.18
N ILE A 349 7.44 -13.47 10.44
CA ILE A 349 7.26 -12.27 11.28
C ILE A 349 8.54 -11.47 11.19
N VAL A 350 8.48 -10.25 10.67
CA VAL A 350 9.66 -9.40 10.49
C VAL A 350 9.51 -8.17 11.37
N THR A 351 10.57 -7.81 12.09
CA THR A 351 10.60 -6.59 12.87
C THR A 351 10.78 -5.36 11.97
N ASP A 352 10.17 -4.25 12.35
CA ASP A 352 10.42 -2.94 11.76
C ASP A 352 11.87 -2.43 11.98
N GLU A 353 12.11 -1.18 11.57
CA GLU A 353 13.38 -0.47 11.67
C GLU A 353 13.83 -0.23 13.12
N TRP A 354 12.88 -0.30 14.06
CA TRP A 354 13.10 -0.11 15.48
C TRP A 354 13.21 -1.42 16.25
N GLY A 355 12.92 -2.56 15.61
CA GLY A 355 12.97 -3.88 16.24
C GLY A 355 11.63 -4.34 16.81
N ASN A 356 10.52 -3.73 16.41
CA ASN A 356 9.19 -4.08 16.89
C ASN A 356 8.43 -4.92 15.87
N ALA A 357 7.56 -5.80 16.34
CA ALA A 357 6.65 -6.56 15.50
C ALA A 357 5.30 -6.73 16.21
N TRP A 358 4.22 -6.51 15.45
CA TRP A 358 2.85 -6.78 15.86
C TRP A 358 2.39 -8.10 15.25
N ILE A 359 1.74 -8.93 16.07
CA ILE A 359 1.36 -10.30 15.70
C ILE A 359 -0.09 -10.52 16.12
N ASP A 360 -0.97 -10.64 15.13
CA ASP A 360 -2.36 -11.05 15.34
C ASP A 360 -2.44 -12.58 15.55
N VAL A 361 -3.25 -13.00 16.51
CA VAL A 361 -3.37 -14.39 16.94
C VAL A 361 -4.82 -14.83 16.88
N GLU A 362 -5.13 -15.75 15.96
CA GLU A 362 -6.48 -16.36 15.87
C GLU A 362 -6.78 -17.38 16.99
N LEU A 363 -5.75 -17.81 17.73
CA LEU A 363 -5.87 -18.74 18.84
C LEU A 363 -6.30 -18.03 20.12
N GLU A 364 -7.18 -18.66 20.89
CA GLU A 364 -7.59 -18.16 22.20
C GLU A 364 -6.40 -18.13 23.17
N LEU A 365 -5.99 -16.92 23.56
CA LEU A 365 -4.93 -16.67 24.53
C LEU A 365 -5.53 -16.73 25.94
N LEU A 366 -5.02 -17.62 26.80
CA LEU A 366 -5.54 -17.84 28.15
C LEU A 366 -4.43 -17.64 29.21
N PRO A 367 -4.79 -17.18 30.43
CA PRO A 367 -3.84 -17.13 31.53
C PRO A 367 -3.15 -18.48 31.77
N GLY A 368 -1.83 -18.46 31.89
CA GLY A 368 -0.96 -19.61 32.10
C GLY A 368 -0.31 -20.17 30.82
N ILE A 369 -0.70 -19.72 29.63
CA ILE A 369 -0.01 -20.03 28.37
C ILE A 369 1.35 -19.32 28.34
N VAL A 370 2.36 -20.01 27.79
CA VAL A 370 3.70 -19.43 27.57
C VAL A 370 3.86 -19.02 26.12
N VAL A 371 4.20 -17.74 25.91
CA VAL A 371 4.57 -17.18 24.61
C VAL A 371 6.08 -17.01 24.57
N THR A 372 6.72 -17.57 23.55
CA THR A 372 8.16 -17.44 23.32
C THR A 372 8.40 -16.70 22.02
N VAL A 373 9.26 -15.68 22.03
CA VAL A 373 9.69 -14.91 20.85
C VAL A 373 11.21 -14.94 20.77
N SER A 374 11.78 -15.21 19.59
CA SER A 374 13.23 -15.19 19.38
C SER A 374 13.63 -14.80 17.96
N ASP A 375 14.63 -13.92 17.82
CA ASP A 375 15.29 -13.56 16.56
C ASP A 375 16.54 -14.43 16.25
N GLY A 376 16.77 -15.48 17.06
CA GLY A 376 17.94 -16.36 16.98
C GLY A 376 19.21 -15.85 17.69
N ALA A 377 19.30 -14.56 18.00
CA ALA A 377 20.38 -13.95 18.80
C ALA A 377 19.92 -13.68 20.25
N SER A 378 18.67 -13.25 20.40
CA SER A 378 17.93 -12.98 21.62
C SER A 378 16.66 -13.84 21.65
N GLY A 379 16.15 -14.12 22.85
CA GLY A 379 14.93 -14.90 23.03
C GLY A 379 14.30 -14.58 24.38
N LYS A 380 12.98 -14.47 24.39
CA LYS A 380 12.20 -14.10 25.57
C LYS A 380 10.96 -14.96 25.69
N ASP A 381 10.56 -15.24 26.93
CA ASP A 381 9.42 -16.06 27.30
C ASP A 381 8.53 -15.24 28.24
N VAL A 382 7.26 -15.04 27.89
CA VAL A 382 6.25 -14.44 28.79
C VAL A 382 5.17 -15.46 29.11
N THR A 383 4.79 -15.55 30.38
CA THR A 383 3.61 -16.32 30.80
C THR A 383 2.44 -15.38 30.96
N ILE A 384 1.35 -15.63 30.21
CA ILE A 384 0.14 -14.80 30.26
C ILE A 384 -0.42 -14.82 31.69
N SER A 385 -0.46 -13.66 32.34
CA SER A 385 -0.99 -13.52 33.70
C SER A 385 -2.49 -13.24 33.68
N GLY A 386 -3.22 -13.64 34.72
CA GLY A 386 -4.62 -13.27 34.85
C GLY A 386 -4.76 -11.78 35.12
N ILE A 387 -5.30 -11.03 34.17
CA ILE A 387 -5.72 -9.64 34.30
C ILE A 387 -7.06 -9.48 33.56
N GLY A 388 -7.95 -8.64 34.08
CA GLY A 388 -9.18 -8.32 33.37
C GLY A 388 -9.96 -7.21 34.05
N VAL A 389 -10.75 -6.48 33.25
CA VAL A 389 -11.68 -5.45 33.74
C VAL A 389 -13.06 -6.07 33.94
N THR A 390 -13.63 -5.91 35.13
CA THR A 390 -14.94 -6.49 35.47
C THR A 390 -16.10 -5.52 35.30
N SER A 391 -15.87 -4.22 35.49
CA SER A 391 -16.88 -3.20 35.20
C SER A 391 -16.30 -1.80 35.12
N VAL A 392 -16.90 -0.97 34.26
CA VAL A 392 -16.74 0.48 34.23
C VAL A 392 -18.08 1.11 34.58
N ALA A 393 -18.16 1.78 35.75
CA ALA A 393 -19.41 2.34 36.26
C ALA A 393 -19.22 3.80 36.70
N GLY A 394 -19.79 4.73 35.94
CA GLY A 394 -19.46 6.15 36.09
C GLY A 394 -17.98 6.34 35.78
N ASN A 395 -17.21 6.90 36.72
CA ASN A 395 -15.74 7.07 36.58
C ASN A 395 -14.94 6.00 37.34
N VAL A 396 -15.61 4.96 37.86
CA VAL A 396 -14.96 3.90 38.64
C VAL A 396 -14.75 2.69 37.75
N ILE A 397 -13.49 2.30 37.59
CA ILE A 397 -13.07 1.09 36.89
C ILE A 397 -12.69 0.06 37.94
N THR A 398 -13.15 -1.18 37.75
CA THR A 398 -12.87 -2.30 38.64
C THR A 398 -12.47 -3.53 37.84
N GLY A 399 -11.60 -4.36 38.41
CA GLY A 399 -11.18 -5.60 37.76
C GLY A 399 -10.49 -6.57 38.69
N THR A 400 -9.95 -7.63 38.10
CA THR A 400 -9.17 -8.67 38.77
C THR A 400 -7.76 -8.75 38.20
N ALA A 401 -6.81 -9.17 39.03
CA ALA A 401 -5.43 -9.37 38.61
C ALA A 401 -4.72 -10.37 39.53
N ASP A 402 -3.81 -11.17 38.97
CA ASP A 402 -2.95 -12.10 39.72
C ASP A 402 -1.75 -11.38 40.37
N GLY A 403 -1.39 -10.18 39.88
CA GLY A 403 -0.30 -9.35 40.37
C GLY A 403 -0.64 -8.50 41.60
N SER A 404 0.32 -7.71 42.08
CA SER A 404 0.15 -6.78 43.22
C SER A 404 -0.15 -5.35 42.81
N LEU A 405 0.13 -4.98 41.56
CA LEU A 405 -0.02 -3.63 41.03
C LEU A 405 -0.47 -3.73 39.57
N VAL A 406 -1.50 -2.97 39.22
CA VAL A 406 -2.00 -2.84 37.84
C VAL A 406 -1.70 -1.43 37.37
N HIS A 407 -1.13 -1.29 36.17
CA HIS A 407 -1.02 -0.01 35.50
C HIS A 407 -2.24 0.17 34.60
N LEU A 408 -3.00 1.24 34.80
CA LEU A 408 -4.20 1.58 34.04
C LEU A 408 -3.99 2.92 33.33
N TRP A 409 -4.45 3.02 32.10
CA TRP A 409 -4.54 4.30 31.38
C TRP A 409 -5.94 4.48 30.77
N VAL A 410 -6.27 5.73 30.46
CA VAL A 410 -7.49 6.11 29.73
C VAL A 410 -7.04 6.70 28.40
N ASN A 411 -7.51 6.12 27.29
CA ASN A 411 -7.21 6.59 25.94
C ASN A 411 -7.72 8.04 25.75
N ASP A 412 -7.08 8.79 24.85
CA ASP A 412 -7.38 10.21 24.57
C ASP A 412 -7.33 11.11 25.81
N SER A 413 -6.52 10.74 26.79
CA SER A 413 -6.28 11.53 28.00
C SER A 413 -4.87 11.27 28.54
N GLU A 414 -4.41 12.14 29.44
CA GLU A 414 -3.13 11.98 30.15
C GLU A 414 -3.29 11.18 31.47
N VAL A 415 -4.42 10.49 31.65
CA VAL A 415 -4.70 9.75 32.88
C VAL A 415 -4.00 8.40 32.88
N GLU A 416 -3.02 8.28 33.76
CA GLU A 416 -2.36 7.02 34.14
C GLU A 416 -2.50 6.77 35.65
N ARG A 417 -2.61 5.50 36.04
CA ARG A 417 -2.81 5.06 37.43
C ARG A 417 -2.09 3.76 37.74
N GLN A 418 -1.35 3.74 38.84
CA GLN A 418 -0.83 2.53 39.45
C GLN A 418 -1.74 2.10 40.61
N VAL A 419 -2.48 1.02 40.41
CA VAL A 419 -3.54 0.58 41.32
C VAL A 419 -3.11 -0.68 42.06
N ALA A 420 -3.05 -0.61 43.39
CA ALA A 420 -2.73 -1.77 44.21
C ALA A 420 -3.85 -2.82 44.15
N VAL A 421 -3.46 -4.08 43.95
CA VAL A 421 -4.38 -5.23 43.92
C VAL A 421 -4.50 -5.79 45.33
N VAL A 422 -5.71 -5.82 45.88
CA VAL A 422 -5.97 -6.30 47.25
C VAL A 422 -6.92 -7.48 47.21
N GLY A 423 -6.38 -8.68 47.48
CA GLY A 423 -7.17 -9.92 47.46
C GLY A 423 -7.59 -10.35 46.06
N GLY A 424 -6.79 -10.03 45.04
CA GLY A 424 -7.03 -10.37 43.62
C GLY A 424 -7.96 -9.40 42.88
N VAL A 425 -8.37 -8.30 43.53
CA VAL A 425 -9.27 -7.29 42.96
C VAL A 425 -8.62 -5.92 43.04
N TRP A 426 -8.84 -5.10 42.03
CA TRP A 426 -8.42 -3.70 41.97
C TRP A 426 -9.60 -2.79 41.61
N SER A 427 -9.52 -1.52 42.02
CA SER A 427 -10.54 -0.51 41.76
C SER A 427 -9.92 0.88 41.82
N VAL A 428 -10.27 1.73 40.86
CA VAL A 428 -9.82 3.12 40.79
C VAL A 428 -10.94 4.03 40.30
N ASP A 429 -11.03 5.23 40.87
CA ASP A 429 -11.88 6.31 40.37
C ASP A 429 -11.00 7.30 39.62
N VAL A 430 -11.09 7.32 38.29
CA VAL A 430 -10.21 8.14 37.44
C VAL A 430 -10.58 9.62 37.44
N PHE A 431 -11.70 9.98 38.08
CA PHE A 431 -12.08 11.38 38.30
C PHE A 431 -11.47 11.95 39.59
N VAL A 432 -10.81 11.12 40.38
CA VAL A 432 -10.07 11.52 41.58
C VAL A 432 -8.57 11.57 41.26
N PRO A 433 -7.87 12.68 41.52
CA PRO A 433 -6.41 12.75 41.37
C PRO A 433 -5.72 11.67 42.22
N GLY A 434 -4.72 11.01 41.64
CA GLY A 434 -3.86 10.04 42.31
C GLY A 434 -2.81 10.70 43.21
N GLU A 435 -1.85 9.90 43.68
CA GLU A 435 -0.74 10.39 44.51
C GLU A 435 0.42 10.92 43.66
N GLU A 436 1.13 11.93 44.17
CA GLU A 436 2.33 12.51 43.56
C GLU A 436 2.16 12.93 42.08
N TRP A 437 2.68 12.15 41.13
CA TRP A 437 2.72 12.45 39.70
C TRP A 437 1.42 12.12 38.96
N GLU A 438 0.52 11.33 39.56
CA GLU A 438 -0.76 10.89 38.96
C GLU A 438 -1.89 11.94 39.15
N GLN A 439 -1.63 13.23 38.94
CA GLN A 439 -2.62 14.28 39.25
C GLN A 439 -3.75 14.42 38.21
N GLU A 440 -3.56 13.91 37.00
CA GLU A 440 -4.51 14.07 35.89
C GLU A 440 -5.80 13.29 36.12
N THR A 441 -6.93 13.81 35.67
CA THR A 441 -8.26 13.21 35.88
C THR A 441 -9.07 13.14 34.60
N ALA A 442 -9.89 12.10 34.45
CA ALA A 442 -10.78 11.90 33.31
C ALA A 442 -12.23 11.71 33.77
N GLN A 443 -13.15 12.27 33.00
CA GLN A 443 -14.58 11.97 33.13
C GLN A 443 -14.94 10.96 32.05
N LEU A 444 -15.36 9.76 32.45
CA LEU A 444 -15.74 8.71 31.53
C LEU A 444 -17.18 8.91 31.03
N GLY A 445 -17.40 8.56 29.77
CA GLY A 445 -18.70 8.54 29.09
C GLY A 445 -18.74 7.48 28.00
N PRO A 446 -19.85 7.35 27.24
CA PRO A 446 -19.91 6.48 26.07
C PRO A 446 -18.73 6.72 25.14
N GLY A 447 -18.06 5.64 24.72
CA GLY A 447 -16.89 5.67 23.84
C GLY A 447 -15.56 5.87 24.57
N SER A 448 -15.57 6.21 25.87
CA SER A 448 -14.35 6.21 26.67
C SER A 448 -13.77 4.80 26.72
N SER A 449 -12.48 4.69 26.43
CA SER A 449 -11.74 3.43 26.45
C SER A 449 -10.39 3.60 27.13
N GLY A 450 -9.71 2.49 27.34
CA GLY A 450 -8.37 2.45 27.86
C GLY A 450 -7.92 1.01 28.00
N GLY A 451 -6.80 0.81 28.66
CA GLY A 451 -6.35 -0.52 28.99
C GLY A 451 -5.77 -0.61 30.39
N VAL A 452 -5.48 -1.84 30.76
CA VAL A 452 -4.77 -2.19 31.97
C VAL A 452 -3.68 -3.18 31.65
N GLN A 453 -2.57 -3.12 32.37
CA GLN A 453 -1.47 -4.05 32.22
C GLN A 453 -0.86 -4.49 33.55
N LEU A 454 -0.40 -5.73 33.56
CA LEU A 454 0.52 -6.29 34.54
C LEU A 454 1.88 -6.37 33.88
N VAL A 455 2.81 -5.51 34.30
CA VAL A 455 4.21 -5.53 33.85
C VAL A 455 5.02 -6.33 34.87
N ASP A 456 5.87 -7.22 34.39
CA ASP A 456 6.80 -7.96 35.23
C ASP A 456 8.16 -7.24 35.38
N ASP A 457 9.10 -7.89 36.07
CA ASP A 457 10.39 -7.28 36.43
C ASP A 457 11.30 -7.03 35.22
N ASP A 458 11.08 -7.71 34.09
CA ASP A 458 11.92 -7.58 32.88
C ASP A 458 11.22 -6.82 31.73
N GLY A 459 10.05 -6.24 32.01
CA GLY A 459 9.31 -5.37 31.10
C GLY A 459 8.33 -6.11 30.18
N ASP A 460 8.16 -7.42 30.35
CA ASP A 460 7.07 -8.13 29.72
C ASP A 460 5.75 -7.78 30.38
N ALA A 461 4.66 -7.84 29.59
CA ALA A 461 3.36 -7.45 30.10
C ALA A 461 2.23 -8.34 29.60
N THR A 462 1.21 -8.51 30.45
CA THR A 462 -0.11 -8.95 30.02
C THR A 462 -1.08 -7.79 30.12
N MET A 463 -1.79 -7.51 29.03
CA MET A 463 -2.77 -6.43 28.90
C MET A 463 -4.20 -6.96 28.92
N ALA A 464 -5.13 -6.10 29.29
CA ALA A 464 -6.55 -6.26 29.02
C ALA A 464 -7.15 -4.87 28.72
N ASP A 465 -8.04 -4.81 27.73
CA ASP A 465 -8.68 -3.56 27.34
C ASP A 465 -9.99 -3.33 28.08
N TRP A 466 -10.44 -2.09 28.12
CA TRP A 466 -11.78 -1.74 28.57
C TRP A 466 -12.36 -0.61 27.73
N GLY A 467 -13.68 -0.67 27.55
CA GLY A 467 -14.45 0.36 26.86
C GLY A 467 -15.80 0.56 27.53
N VAL A 468 -16.30 1.79 27.49
CA VAL A 468 -17.69 2.11 27.75
C VAL A 468 -18.42 2.04 26.42
N PRO A 469 -19.37 1.11 26.21
CA PRO A 469 -20.07 0.96 24.95
C PRO A 469 -20.66 2.28 24.45
N ASN A 470 -20.49 2.57 23.16
CA ASN A 470 -21.11 3.70 22.48
C ASN A 470 -22.00 3.21 21.34
N PRO A 471 -23.14 2.53 21.67
CA PRO A 471 -23.99 1.95 20.66
C PRO A 471 -24.43 3.05 19.68
N HIS A 472 -24.19 2.81 18.40
CA HIS A 472 -24.61 3.70 17.32
C HIS A 472 -24.97 2.89 16.09
N PHE A 473 -25.69 3.50 15.17
CA PHE A 473 -26.07 2.84 13.94
C PHE A 473 -26.15 3.78 12.75
N THR A 474 -25.94 3.20 11.58
CA THR A 474 -26.02 3.86 10.29
C THR A 474 -27.16 3.29 9.48
N VAL A 475 -27.94 4.16 8.88
CA VAL A 475 -28.93 3.81 7.86
C VAL A 475 -28.34 4.12 6.49
N ASN A 476 -27.95 3.08 5.76
CA ASN A 476 -27.39 3.21 4.43
C ASN A 476 -28.50 3.13 3.37
N MET A 477 -28.74 4.25 2.69
CA MET A 477 -29.78 4.34 1.67
C MET A 477 -29.36 3.75 0.31
N ALA A 478 -28.06 3.55 0.05
CA ALA A 478 -27.55 3.10 -1.23
C ALA A 478 -27.79 1.60 -1.45
N TRP A 479 -27.51 0.77 -0.46
CA TRP A 479 -27.79 -0.68 -0.52
C TRP A 479 -29.04 -1.11 0.27
N ASN A 480 -29.83 -0.14 0.75
CA ASN A 480 -31.09 -0.38 1.48
C ASN A 480 -30.89 -1.22 2.76
N GLY A 481 -29.99 -0.77 3.64
CA GLY A 481 -29.59 -1.52 4.83
C GLY A 481 -29.35 -0.68 6.07
N ILE A 482 -29.20 -1.37 7.21
CA ILE A 482 -28.92 -0.76 8.52
C ILE A 482 -27.79 -1.56 9.19
N GLU A 483 -26.78 -0.84 9.66
CA GLU A 483 -25.63 -1.39 10.37
C GLU A 483 -25.52 -0.73 11.73
N GLY A 484 -25.07 -1.45 12.75
CA GLY A 484 -24.81 -0.85 14.05
C GLY A 484 -23.70 -1.53 14.81
N TRP A 485 -22.99 -0.74 15.61
CA TRP A 485 -21.76 -1.10 16.33
C TRP A 485 -21.93 -0.85 17.83
N ASP A 486 -21.09 -1.49 18.63
CA ASP A 486 -21.01 -1.37 20.10
C ASP A 486 -22.30 -1.70 20.86
N TRP A 487 -23.09 -2.66 20.35
CA TRP A 487 -24.29 -3.15 21.04
C TRP A 487 -23.98 -4.31 22.01
N ASP A 488 -24.60 -4.34 23.19
CA ASP A 488 -24.31 -5.36 24.22
C ASP A 488 -24.90 -6.75 23.90
N GLY A 489 -25.73 -6.85 22.86
CA GLY A 489 -26.45 -8.09 22.56
C GLY A 489 -27.40 -7.98 21.37
N PRO A 490 -28.23 -9.03 21.16
CA PRO A 490 -29.19 -9.05 20.07
C PRO A 490 -30.15 -7.86 20.12
N VAL A 491 -30.30 -7.19 18.99
CA VAL A 491 -31.10 -5.98 18.83
C VAL A 491 -32.46 -6.27 18.19
N THR A 492 -33.37 -5.32 18.34
CA THR A 492 -34.58 -5.21 17.54
C THR A 492 -34.54 -3.90 16.77
N VAL A 493 -34.83 -3.95 15.48
CA VAL A 493 -34.86 -2.76 14.61
C VAL A 493 -36.29 -2.51 14.19
N THR A 494 -36.83 -1.32 14.46
CA THR A 494 -38.17 -0.92 14.05
C THR A 494 -38.10 0.24 13.07
N ILE A 495 -38.72 0.09 11.91
CA ILE A 495 -38.82 1.14 10.89
C ILE A 495 -40.27 1.63 10.83
N VAL A 496 -40.46 2.93 10.92
CA VAL A 496 -41.77 3.61 10.83
C VAL A 496 -41.77 4.61 9.69
N ASP A 497 -42.75 4.51 8.80
CA ASP A 497 -43.10 5.58 7.85
C ASP A 497 -44.12 6.50 8.53
N PRO A 498 -43.74 7.72 8.95
CA PRO A 498 -44.64 8.61 9.68
C PRO A 498 -45.78 9.18 8.80
N VAL A 499 -45.68 9.08 7.47
CA VAL A 499 -46.69 9.59 6.55
C VAL A 499 -47.80 8.57 6.35
N SER A 500 -47.44 7.30 6.12
CA SER A 500 -48.42 6.23 5.95
C SER A 500 -48.82 5.53 7.25
N GLU A 501 -48.11 5.82 8.35
CA GLU A 501 -48.17 5.12 9.64
C GLU A 501 -47.82 3.61 9.53
N ALA A 502 -47.24 3.18 8.41
CA ALA A 502 -46.74 1.82 8.26
C ALA A 502 -45.54 1.61 9.19
N SER A 503 -45.47 0.46 9.85
CA SER A 503 -44.34 0.09 10.69
C SER A 503 -44.02 -1.39 10.59
N ARG A 504 -42.74 -1.73 10.78
CA ARG A 504 -42.26 -3.11 10.87
C ARG A 504 -41.10 -3.21 11.86
N THR A 505 -41.09 -4.29 12.63
CA THR A 505 -39.99 -4.64 13.53
C THR A 505 -39.31 -5.91 13.02
N PHE A 506 -37.98 -5.88 13.01
CA PHE A 506 -37.06 -6.93 12.61
C PHE A 506 -36.30 -7.43 13.84
N SER A 507 -36.06 -8.75 13.90
CA SER A 507 -35.37 -9.38 15.03
C SER A 507 -34.95 -10.81 14.68
N GLY A 508 -33.97 -11.36 15.40
CA GLY A 508 -33.57 -12.76 15.20
C GLY A 508 -32.98 -12.98 13.81
N GLY A 509 -33.45 -13.99 13.07
CA GLY A 509 -32.87 -14.38 11.78
C GLY A 509 -32.93 -13.34 10.66
N ASP A 510 -33.69 -12.24 10.83
CA ASP A 510 -33.67 -11.10 9.91
C ASP A 510 -32.37 -10.29 10.03
N ILE A 511 -31.64 -10.39 11.16
CA ILE A 511 -30.46 -9.60 11.50
C ILE A 511 -29.25 -10.53 11.62
N GLN A 512 -28.15 -10.15 10.97
CA GLN A 512 -26.89 -10.88 11.00
C GLN A 512 -25.93 -10.24 12.00
N TYR A 513 -25.01 -11.06 12.54
CA TYR A 513 -23.97 -10.66 13.50
C TYR A 513 -22.62 -11.22 13.04
N PRO A 514 -21.99 -10.62 12.00
CA PRO A 514 -20.80 -11.18 11.36
C PRO A 514 -19.61 -11.30 12.31
N GLU A 515 -19.43 -10.31 13.19
CA GLU A 515 -18.28 -10.17 14.11
C GLU A 515 -18.70 -10.38 15.58
N GLY A 516 -19.85 -11.01 15.80
CA GLY A 516 -20.43 -11.20 17.13
C GLY A 516 -21.49 -10.14 17.50
N PRO A 517 -21.97 -10.13 18.75
CA PRO A 517 -23.18 -9.40 19.14
C PRO A 517 -23.05 -7.87 19.10
N GLY A 518 -21.81 -7.34 19.11
CA GLY A 518 -21.50 -5.91 19.05
C GLY A 518 -21.79 -5.25 17.71
N TYR A 519 -21.66 -6.02 16.62
CA TYR A 519 -21.86 -5.55 15.26
C TYR A 519 -23.05 -6.29 14.61
N PHE A 520 -24.06 -5.53 14.18
CA PHE A 520 -25.22 -6.10 13.49
C PHE A 520 -25.39 -5.52 12.09
N VAL A 521 -25.92 -6.35 11.19
CA VAL A 521 -26.26 -5.98 9.81
C VAL A 521 -27.69 -6.42 9.49
N LEU A 522 -28.51 -5.49 8.99
CA LEU A 522 -29.86 -5.74 8.49
C LEU A 522 -29.97 -5.33 7.02
N ALA A 523 -29.94 -6.31 6.13
CA ALA A 523 -30.16 -6.14 4.70
C ALA A 523 -31.66 -6.21 4.35
N LEU A 524 -32.28 -5.08 3.99
CA LEU A 524 -33.74 -5.03 3.77
C LEU A 524 -34.18 -5.60 2.42
N ASP A 525 -33.24 -5.87 1.51
CA ASP A 525 -33.50 -6.53 0.24
C ASP A 525 -33.66 -8.06 0.37
N ASP A 526 -33.09 -8.63 1.45
CA ASP A 526 -33.11 -10.07 1.76
C ASP A 526 -34.29 -10.48 2.65
N VAL A 527 -34.98 -9.50 3.27
CA VAL A 527 -36.14 -9.76 4.12
C VAL A 527 -37.43 -9.81 3.30
N GLU A 528 -38.25 -10.84 3.50
CA GLU A 528 -39.58 -10.92 2.88
C GLU A 528 -40.70 -10.52 3.85
N PRO A 529 -41.71 -9.73 3.42
CA PRO A 529 -41.75 -8.98 2.17
C PRO A 529 -40.71 -7.84 2.17
N ARG A 530 -40.16 -7.47 1.01
CA ARG A 530 -39.14 -6.41 0.94
C ARG A 530 -39.65 -5.08 1.52
N TRP A 531 -38.77 -4.36 2.21
CA TRP A 531 -39.02 -3.01 2.72
C TRP A 531 -38.02 -2.03 2.12
N GLN A 532 -38.49 -0.90 1.59
CA GLN A 532 -37.60 0.12 1.01
C GLN A 532 -37.45 1.30 1.97
N LEU A 533 -36.22 1.62 2.36
CA LEU A 533 -35.90 2.85 3.09
C LEU A 533 -36.18 4.09 2.24
N LYS A 534 -36.65 5.14 2.90
CA LYS A 534 -36.94 6.43 2.28
C LYS A 534 -36.59 7.55 3.25
N PRO A 535 -36.20 8.73 2.73
CA PRO A 535 -36.13 9.93 3.54
C PRO A 535 -37.42 10.18 4.31
N GLY A 536 -37.28 10.53 5.59
CA GLY A 536 -38.37 10.75 6.54
C GLY A 536 -38.81 9.52 7.32
N HIS A 537 -38.35 8.30 7.00
CA HIS A 537 -38.55 7.15 7.88
C HIS A 537 -37.86 7.36 9.23
N ILE A 538 -38.43 6.79 10.28
CA ILE A 538 -37.83 6.75 11.62
C ILE A 538 -37.38 5.32 11.88
N VAL A 539 -36.08 5.13 12.08
CA VAL A 539 -35.47 3.86 12.45
C VAL A 539 -35.20 3.90 13.95
N THR A 540 -35.61 2.87 14.68
CA THR A 540 -35.38 2.73 16.11
C THR A 540 -34.69 1.40 16.38
N VAL A 541 -33.53 1.44 17.03
CA VAL A 541 -32.75 0.26 17.39
C VAL A 541 -32.74 0.13 18.92
N ALA A 542 -32.98 -1.09 19.42
CA ALA A 542 -33.05 -1.36 20.84
C ALA A 542 -32.44 -2.73 21.16
N ASP A 543 -31.62 -2.79 22.20
CA ASP A 543 -31.21 -4.04 22.85
C ASP A 543 -31.92 -4.22 24.21
N ALA A 544 -31.42 -5.13 25.04
CA ALA A 544 -31.98 -5.41 26.36
C ALA A 544 -31.37 -4.55 27.50
N THR A 545 -30.25 -3.86 27.26
CA THR A 545 -29.40 -3.25 28.30
C THR A 545 -29.40 -1.72 28.25
N ALA A 546 -29.62 -1.12 27.07
CA ALA A 546 -29.59 0.30 26.80
C ALA A 546 -30.98 0.87 26.40
N PRO A 547 -31.22 2.18 26.60
CA PRO A 547 -32.38 2.85 26.03
C PRO A 547 -32.35 2.80 24.48
N PRO A 548 -33.52 2.70 23.81
CA PRO A 548 -33.56 2.62 22.36
C PRO A 548 -33.04 3.92 21.73
N LYS A 549 -32.23 3.78 20.67
CA LYS A 549 -31.78 4.89 19.84
C LYS A 549 -32.70 5.06 18.63
N ALA A 550 -32.82 6.28 18.12
CA ALA A 550 -33.73 6.55 17.01
C ALA A 550 -33.21 7.63 16.07
N LEU A 551 -33.16 7.31 14.78
CA LEU A 551 -32.70 8.18 13.71
C LEU A 551 -33.84 8.48 12.75
N THR A 552 -33.99 9.76 12.38
CA THR A 552 -34.84 10.16 11.24
C THR A 552 -33.99 10.19 9.99
N VAL A 553 -34.31 9.33 9.01
CA VAL A 553 -33.55 9.22 7.76
C VAL A 553 -33.63 10.54 6.98
N ALA A 554 -32.48 11.19 6.78
CA ALA A 554 -32.43 12.45 6.06
C ALA A 554 -32.59 12.26 4.53
N ALA A 555 -33.13 13.26 3.84
CA ALA A 555 -32.96 13.37 2.40
C ALA A 555 -31.56 13.96 2.15
N LEU A 556 -30.59 13.06 1.90
CA LEU A 556 -29.20 13.39 1.67
C LEU A 556 -28.85 13.13 0.20
N THR A 557 -28.22 14.09 -0.48
CA THR A 557 -27.81 13.99 -1.88
C THR A 557 -26.40 14.53 -2.07
N ILE A 558 -25.72 14.03 -3.11
CA ILE A 558 -24.56 14.67 -3.71
C ILE A 558 -25.04 15.34 -5.00
N ASP A 559 -24.85 16.65 -5.10
CA ASP A 559 -25.40 17.45 -6.19
C ASP A 559 -24.36 17.84 -7.23
N ALA A 560 -23.12 18.14 -6.80
CA ALA A 560 -22.05 18.55 -7.70
C ALA A 560 -20.66 18.23 -7.16
N TRP A 561 -19.75 18.02 -8.12
CA TRP A 561 -18.34 17.73 -7.95
C TRP A 561 -17.54 18.75 -8.75
N ASP A 562 -16.50 19.30 -8.17
CA ASP A 562 -15.58 20.23 -8.83
C ASP A 562 -14.15 19.71 -8.64
N PHE A 563 -13.65 18.98 -9.64
CA PHE A 563 -12.32 18.39 -9.65
C PHE A 563 -11.20 19.43 -9.80
N ASP A 564 -11.48 20.56 -10.46
CA ASP A 564 -10.48 21.62 -10.60
C ASP A 564 -10.26 22.36 -9.28
N ALA A 565 -11.30 22.40 -8.44
CA ALA A 565 -11.27 23.03 -7.13
C ALA A 565 -11.15 22.02 -5.97
N ASP A 566 -11.13 20.72 -6.26
CA ASP A 566 -11.15 19.64 -5.26
C ASP A 566 -12.27 19.80 -4.22
N THR A 567 -13.47 20.17 -4.69
CA THR A 567 -14.64 20.35 -3.81
C THR A 567 -15.81 19.44 -4.18
N MET A 568 -16.59 19.07 -3.16
CA MET A 568 -17.82 18.30 -3.32
C MET A 568 -18.98 19.01 -2.62
N SER A 569 -20.16 18.99 -3.22
CA SER A 569 -21.35 19.63 -2.65
C SER A 569 -22.62 18.82 -2.85
N GLY A 570 -23.61 19.06 -1.99
CA GLY A 570 -24.88 18.37 -2.02
C GLY A 570 -25.95 19.05 -1.16
N THR A 571 -27.05 18.34 -0.89
CA THR A 571 -28.07 18.82 0.04
C THR A 571 -28.41 17.80 1.13
N SER A 572 -28.88 18.32 2.26
CA SER A 572 -29.45 17.55 3.36
C SER A 572 -30.76 18.20 3.83
N SER A 573 -31.79 17.41 4.12
CA SER A 573 -33.01 17.93 4.74
C SER A 573 -32.86 18.28 6.23
N LEU A 574 -31.82 17.78 6.90
CA LEU A 574 -31.60 17.93 8.34
C LEU A 574 -30.26 18.61 8.62
N ALA A 575 -30.18 19.30 9.77
CA ALA A 575 -28.93 19.81 10.30
C ALA A 575 -28.12 18.68 10.92
N GLY A 576 -26.79 18.76 10.88
CA GLY A 576 -25.91 17.74 11.45
C GLY A 576 -24.46 17.93 11.03
N ARG A 577 -23.61 17.02 11.50
CA ARG A 577 -22.22 16.90 11.02
C ARG A 577 -22.23 16.05 9.76
N ILE A 578 -21.72 16.58 8.66
CA ILE A 578 -21.45 15.83 7.45
C ILE A 578 -19.98 15.42 7.46
N THR A 579 -19.72 14.14 7.23
CA THR A 579 -18.40 13.66 6.84
C THR A 579 -18.48 13.11 5.42
N VAL A 580 -17.38 13.26 4.70
CA VAL A 580 -17.23 12.77 3.35
C VAL A 580 -15.91 12.03 3.28
N ASP A 581 -16.02 10.73 3.08
CA ASP A 581 -14.91 9.83 2.85
C ASP A 581 -14.81 9.61 1.35
N VAL A 582 -13.61 9.77 0.78
CA VAL A 582 -13.34 9.54 -0.63
C VAL A 582 -12.18 8.56 -0.75
N ASP A 583 -12.40 7.43 -1.41
CA ASP A 583 -11.39 6.39 -1.54
C ASP A 583 -11.14 6.00 -3.00
N ARG A 584 -9.87 5.74 -3.30
CA ARG A 584 -9.40 5.06 -4.51
C ARG A 584 -8.24 4.13 -4.12
N PRO A 585 -7.93 3.09 -4.91
CA PRO A 585 -6.80 2.21 -4.59
C PRO A 585 -5.51 3.01 -4.30
N GLY A 586 -4.97 2.85 -3.09
CA GLY A 586 -3.75 3.53 -2.63
C GLY A 586 -3.90 5.01 -2.24
N ALA A 587 -5.11 5.59 -2.19
CA ALA A 587 -5.31 6.95 -1.70
C ALA A 587 -6.67 7.15 -1.01
N TYR A 588 -6.67 7.88 0.09
CA TYR A 588 -7.85 8.17 0.89
C TYR A 588 -7.91 9.67 1.20
N GLY A 589 -9.09 10.25 0.98
CA GLY A 589 -9.40 11.64 1.23
C GLY A 589 -10.54 11.75 2.24
N TRP A 590 -10.45 12.72 3.14
CA TRP A 590 -11.45 12.93 4.17
C TRP A 590 -11.75 14.41 4.32
N ALA A 591 -13.03 14.76 4.42
CA ALA A 591 -13.46 16.11 4.72
C ALA A 591 -14.74 16.14 5.57
N GLU A 592 -14.90 17.18 6.39
CA GLU A 592 -16.09 17.36 7.21
C GLU A 592 -16.64 18.79 7.19
N GLN A 593 -17.94 18.91 7.45
CA GLN A 593 -18.61 20.20 7.60
C GLN A 593 -19.86 20.08 8.48
N LEU A 594 -20.11 21.10 9.31
CA LEU A 594 -21.42 21.28 9.96
C LEU A 594 -22.41 21.93 8.98
N THR A 595 -23.57 21.30 8.77
CA THR A 595 -24.67 21.88 7.97
C THR A 595 -25.87 22.26 8.84
N PRO A 596 -26.49 23.43 8.65
CA PRO A 596 -27.76 23.77 9.28
C PRO A 596 -28.98 23.11 8.59
N GLY A 597 -28.75 22.22 7.61
CA GLY A 597 -29.74 21.75 6.66
C GLY A 597 -29.82 22.66 5.44
N GLY A 598 -30.06 22.08 4.26
CA GLY A 598 -29.92 22.73 2.96
C GLY A 598 -28.63 22.27 2.25
N SER A 599 -27.99 23.18 1.52
CA SER A 599 -26.77 22.86 0.77
C SER A 599 -25.56 22.73 1.70
N TRP A 600 -24.69 21.78 1.39
CA TRP A 600 -23.39 21.56 2.03
C TRP A 600 -22.30 21.51 0.95
N ALA A 601 -21.07 21.86 1.33
CA ALA A 601 -19.90 21.78 0.46
C ALA A 601 -18.62 21.58 1.28
N VAL A 602 -17.81 20.62 0.88
CA VAL A 602 -16.50 20.32 1.47
C VAL A 602 -15.39 20.58 0.45
N ASP A 603 -14.21 20.89 0.96
CA ASP A 603 -13.00 21.20 0.19
C ASP A 603 -11.87 20.30 0.68
N PHE A 604 -11.32 19.48 -0.23
CA PHE A 604 -10.32 18.48 0.07
C PHE A 604 -8.89 19.02 0.05
N LEU A 605 -8.67 20.25 -0.43
CA LEU A 605 -7.38 20.94 -0.34
C LEU A 605 -7.19 21.69 0.99
N ALA A 606 -8.27 21.94 1.71
CA ALA A 606 -8.26 22.70 2.96
C ALA A 606 -7.89 21.86 4.21
N GLY A 607 -7.66 20.55 4.05
CA GLY A 607 -7.32 19.61 5.12
C GLY A 607 -5.84 19.62 5.54
N VAL A 608 -5.52 18.82 6.58
CA VAL A 608 -4.13 18.58 7.03
C VAL A 608 -3.33 17.80 5.97
N GLU A 609 -4.01 16.89 5.27
CA GLU A 609 -3.54 16.13 4.13
C GLU A 609 -4.39 16.56 2.91
N PRO A 610 -3.87 17.37 1.98
CA PRO A 610 -4.62 17.77 0.80
C PRO A 610 -4.86 16.57 -0.12
N PHE A 611 -6.11 16.38 -0.54
CA PHE A 611 -6.51 15.29 -1.44
C PHE A 611 -7.00 15.85 -2.79
N ASP A 612 -6.40 15.34 -3.86
CA ASP A 612 -6.74 15.62 -5.27
C ASP A 612 -7.92 14.72 -5.69
N LEU A 613 -9.11 15.31 -5.78
CA LEU A 613 -10.33 14.62 -6.18
C LEU A 613 -10.28 14.24 -7.66
N ARG A 614 -10.62 12.99 -7.96
CA ARG A 614 -10.65 12.48 -9.33
C ARG A 614 -11.98 11.86 -9.69
N VAL A 615 -12.22 11.80 -10.99
CA VAL A 615 -13.38 11.08 -11.53
C VAL A 615 -13.21 9.59 -11.22
N LEU A 616 -14.30 8.95 -10.75
CA LEU A 616 -14.36 7.55 -10.30
C LEU A 616 -13.81 7.24 -8.91
N ASP A 617 -13.38 8.24 -8.14
CA ASP A 617 -13.22 7.99 -6.71
C ASP A 617 -14.54 7.45 -6.13
N ASN A 618 -14.51 6.69 -5.06
CA ASN A 618 -15.73 6.30 -4.37
C ASN A 618 -15.96 7.29 -3.24
N ALA A 619 -17.19 7.78 -3.09
CA ALA A 619 -17.52 8.59 -1.94
C ALA A 619 -18.60 7.97 -1.07
N MET A 620 -18.39 8.13 0.23
CA MET A 620 -19.34 7.84 1.28
C MET A 620 -19.61 9.14 2.02
N VAL A 621 -20.88 9.54 2.06
CA VAL A 621 -21.31 10.76 2.76
C VAL A 621 -22.19 10.34 3.92
N ASN A 622 -21.78 10.72 5.12
CA ASN A 622 -22.51 10.48 6.35
C ASN A 622 -23.06 11.78 6.90
N LEU A 623 -24.33 11.80 7.27
CA LEU A 623 -24.93 12.85 8.08
C LEU A 623 -25.23 12.29 9.47
N PHE A 624 -24.43 12.71 10.44
CA PHE A 624 -24.59 12.35 11.85
C PHE A 624 -25.60 13.26 12.54
N ASP A 625 -26.42 12.66 13.40
CA ASP A 625 -27.22 13.40 14.39
C ASP A 625 -26.41 13.69 15.67
N GLU A 626 -27.10 14.09 16.75
CA GLU A 626 -26.46 14.52 18.00
C GLU A 626 -25.85 13.37 18.81
N ASP A 627 -26.30 12.12 18.62
CA ASP A 627 -25.86 10.97 19.41
C ASP A 627 -25.02 9.96 18.64
N GLY A 628 -24.59 10.34 17.43
CA GLY A 628 -23.66 9.59 16.60
C GLY A 628 -24.31 8.62 15.61
N ASP A 629 -25.65 8.58 15.55
CA ASP A 629 -26.34 7.81 14.52
C ASP A 629 -26.32 8.57 13.18
N SER A 630 -26.23 7.87 12.06
CA SER A 630 -26.05 8.51 10.75
C SER A 630 -26.96 8.02 9.64
N THR A 631 -27.37 8.97 8.78
CA THR A 631 -27.88 8.65 7.44
C THR A 631 -26.69 8.64 6.48
N MET A 632 -26.47 7.54 5.77
CA MET A 632 -25.39 7.38 4.81
C MET A 632 -25.91 7.24 3.38
N ILE A 633 -25.18 7.85 2.45
CA ILE A 633 -25.23 7.54 1.02
C ILE A 633 -23.83 7.13 0.57
N GLY A 634 -23.71 6.07 -0.23
CA GLY A 634 -22.42 5.53 -0.64
C GLY A 634 -22.20 4.06 -0.26
N PRO A 635 -21.10 3.44 -0.73
CA PRO A 635 -20.14 4.01 -1.67
C PRO A 635 -20.78 4.20 -3.05
N GLN A 636 -20.57 5.37 -3.65
CA GLN A 636 -20.99 5.66 -5.02
C GLN A 636 -19.80 6.25 -5.78
N PRO A 637 -19.48 5.77 -6.99
CA PRO A 637 -18.40 6.33 -7.78
C PRO A 637 -18.72 7.75 -8.24
N VAL A 638 -17.70 8.58 -8.33
CA VAL A 638 -17.72 10.03 -8.63
C VAL A 638 -18.15 10.38 -10.07
N ALA A 639 -18.98 9.56 -10.74
CA ALA A 639 -19.56 9.93 -12.03
C ALA A 639 -21.02 9.46 -12.13
N GLY A 640 -21.89 10.38 -12.57
CA GLY A 640 -23.24 10.07 -13.09
C GLY A 640 -23.19 9.15 -14.32
N PRO A 641 -24.21 9.13 -15.20
CA PRO A 641 -24.24 8.21 -16.33
C PRO A 641 -22.95 8.30 -17.14
N ARG A 642 -22.17 7.22 -17.24
CA ARG A 642 -20.90 7.11 -18.00
C ARG A 642 -20.91 5.90 -18.91
N PHE A 643 -19.88 5.72 -19.72
CA PHE A 643 -19.69 4.47 -20.42
C PHE A 643 -18.22 4.06 -20.61
N THR A 644 -18.03 2.77 -20.75
CA THR A 644 -16.74 2.11 -20.94
C THR A 644 -16.75 1.41 -22.29
N VAL A 645 -15.66 1.55 -23.04
CA VAL A 645 -15.46 0.99 -24.38
C VAL A 645 -14.32 0.00 -24.34
N GLY A 646 -14.60 -1.27 -24.64
CA GLY A 646 -13.58 -2.30 -24.75
C GLY A 646 -13.01 -2.37 -26.15
N LEU A 647 -11.74 -2.03 -26.32
CA LEU A 647 -11.06 -2.03 -27.62
C LEU A 647 -10.76 -3.45 -28.10
N VAL A 648 -10.41 -4.34 -27.18
CA VAL A 648 -10.16 -5.75 -27.49
C VAL A 648 -11.46 -6.53 -27.57
N ASN A 649 -12.34 -6.37 -26.58
CA ASN A 649 -13.57 -7.16 -26.41
C ASN A 649 -14.75 -6.66 -27.25
N GLN A 650 -14.63 -5.47 -27.87
CA GLN A 650 -15.63 -4.91 -28.78
C GLN A 650 -17.02 -4.85 -28.14
N GLU A 651 -17.06 -4.24 -26.96
CA GLU A 651 -18.29 -4.00 -26.19
C GLU A 651 -18.34 -2.53 -25.76
N VAL A 652 -19.56 -2.05 -25.55
CA VAL A 652 -19.84 -0.74 -24.96
C VAL A 652 -20.77 -0.94 -23.78
N VAL A 653 -20.33 -0.53 -22.59
CA VAL A 653 -21.06 -0.72 -21.33
C VAL A 653 -21.35 0.63 -20.73
N GLY A 654 -22.61 0.91 -20.41
CA GLY A 654 -23.03 2.13 -19.74
C GLY A 654 -23.31 1.89 -18.26
N CYS A 655 -22.84 2.79 -17.40
CA CYS A 655 -23.01 2.72 -15.96
C CYS A 655 -23.72 3.96 -15.42
N GLY A 656 -24.57 3.76 -14.39
CA GLY A 656 -25.32 4.84 -13.76
C GLY A 656 -26.43 5.46 -14.61
N TRP A 657 -26.92 4.79 -15.66
CA TRP A 657 -28.06 5.30 -16.46
C TRP A 657 -29.39 5.10 -15.71
N PRO A 658 -30.46 5.87 -15.97
CA PRO A 658 -31.74 5.64 -15.30
C PRO A 658 -32.32 4.26 -15.66
N ASP A 659 -32.81 3.49 -14.68
CA ASP A 659 -33.37 2.16 -14.92
C ASP A 659 -34.62 2.19 -15.83
N GLY A 660 -34.67 1.26 -16.79
CA GLY A 660 -35.75 1.17 -17.77
C GLY A 660 -35.76 2.29 -18.81
N ALA A 661 -34.71 3.11 -18.90
CA ALA A 661 -34.52 4.09 -19.95
C ALA A 661 -34.16 3.42 -21.28
N LEU A 662 -34.60 4.04 -22.38
CA LEU A 662 -34.18 3.64 -23.72
C LEU A 662 -32.93 4.46 -24.10
N VAL A 663 -31.76 3.85 -23.97
CA VAL A 663 -30.47 4.48 -24.27
C VAL A 663 -30.07 4.19 -25.72
N THR A 664 -29.78 5.25 -26.48
CA THR A 664 -29.32 5.16 -27.86
C THR A 664 -27.80 5.29 -27.90
N VAL A 665 -27.12 4.27 -28.42
CA VAL A 665 -25.68 4.23 -28.69
C VAL A 665 -25.44 4.50 -30.16
N THR A 666 -24.57 5.47 -30.47
CA THR A 666 -24.14 5.83 -31.82
C THR A 666 -22.63 5.70 -31.93
N ILE A 667 -22.15 4.96 -32.93
CA ILE A 667 -20.73 4.86 -33.28
C ILE A 667 -20.53 5.51 -34.64
N GLN A 668 -19.71 6.55 -34.69
CA GLN A 668 -19.46 7.34 -35.87
C GLN A 668 -17.97 7.34 -36.24
N ARG A 669 -17.68 6.89 -37.46
CA ARG A 669 -16.36 7.03 -38.10
C ARG A 669 -16.41 8.02 -39.25
N GLU A 670 -15.36 8.83 -39.40
CA GLU A 670 -15.26 9.76 -40.52
C GLU A 670 -15.42 9.05 -41.87
N GLY A 671 -16.31 9.56 -42.72
CA GLY A 671 -16.58 8.99 -44.04
C GLY A 671 -17.45 7.72 -44.07
N MET A 672 -17.90 7.21 -42.92
CA MET A 672 -18.84 6.08 -42.83
C MET A 672 -20.23 6.51 -42.36
N VAL A 673 -21.24 5.67 -42.63
CA VAL A 673 -22.58 5.87 -42.09
C VAL A 673 -22.55 5.51 -40.59
N PRO A 674 -23.09 6.35 -39.69
CA PRO A 674 -23.12 6.04 -38.27
C PRO A 674 -23.87 4.74 -37.98
N PHE A 675 -23.30 3.90 -37.12
CA PHE A 675 -23.98 2.73 -36.56
C PHE A 675 -24.78 3.19 -35.34
N VAL A 676 -26.08 2.91 -35.32
CA VAL A 676 -26.99 3.35 -34.26
C VAL A 676 -27.76 2.15 -33.72
N ARG A 677 -27.80 2.01 -32.40
CA ARG A 677 -28.56 0.96 -31.72
C ARG A 677 -29.18 1.50 -30.43
N ALA A 678 -30.42 1.11 -30.16
CA ALA A 678 -31.09 1.44 -28.91
C ALA A 678 -31.11 0.20 -28.00
N VAL A 679 -30.76 0.41 -26.74
CA VAL A 679 -30.65 -0.60 -25.69
C VAL A 679 -31.49 -0.13 -24.51
N MET A 680 -32.27 -1.02 -23.91
CA MET A 680 -32.98 -0.72 -22.67
C MET A 680 -32.02 -0.89 -21.50
N SER A 681 -31.94 0.08 -20.60
CA SER A 681 -31.22 -0.11 -19.35
C SER A 681 -31.96 -1.09 -18.43
N GLY A 682 -31.22 -1.92 -17.69
CA GLY A 682 -31.77 -2.91 -16.79
C GLY A 682 -30.80 -3.29 -15.68
N PRO A 683 -31.31 -3.87 -14.57
CA PRO A 683 -30.54 -4.10 -13.35
C PRO A 683 -29.41 -5.14 -13.48
N GLU A 684 -29.40 -5.90 -14.57
CA GLU A 684 -28.38 -6.89 -14.88
C GLU A 684 -27.89 -6.68 -16.30
N ILE A 685 -26.57 -6.56 -16.44
CA ILE A 685 -25.86 -6.71 -17.71
C ILE A 685 -25.24 -8.11 -17.77
N PRO A 686 -24.99 -8.66 -18.97
CA PRO A 686 -24.17 -9.86 -19.11
C PRO A 686 -22.81 -9.68 -18.43
N GLU A 687 -22.17 -10.79 -18.02
CA GLU A 687 -20.76 -10.75 -17.58
C GLU A 687 -19.89 -10.13 -18.67
N THR A 688 -19.07 -9.14 -18.30
CA THR A 688 -18.22 -8.36 -19.22
C THR A 688 -16.74 -8.53 -18.88
N TRP A 689 -15.90 -8.18 -19.86
CA TRP A 689 -14.44 -8.32 -19.77
C TRP A 689 -13.74 -7.00 -19.50
N MET A 690 -14.41 -6.10 -18.79
CA MET A 690 -13.91 -4.77 -18.48
C MET A 690 -13.86 -4.55 -16.97
N PRO A 691 -12.85 -3.80 -16.48
CA PRO A 691 -12.79 -3.30 -15.12
C PRO A 691 -13.87 -2.22 -14.95
N LEU A 692 -15.10 -2.65 -14.74
CA LEU A 692 -16.22 -1.75 -14.51
C LEU A 692 -16.24 -1.34 -13.04
N SER A 693 -16.22 -0.04 -12.81
CA SER A 693 -16.59 0.53 -11.51
C SER A 693 -18.09 0.87 -11.52
N GLY A 694 -18.77 0.73 -10.38
CA GLY A 694 -20.15 1.16 -10.20
C GLY A 694 -21.23 0.25 -10.80
N ALA A 695 -22.50 0.63 -10.57
CA ALA A 695 -23.66 -0.11 -11.06
C ALA A 695 -23.87 0.10 -12.57
N CYS A 696 -23.42 -0.86 -13.36
CA CYS A 696 -23.57 -0.84 -14.82
C CYS A 696 -24.87 -1.51 -15.28
N ASN A 697 -25.62 -0.81 -16.14
CA ASN A 697 -26.99 -1.20 -16.46
C ASN A 697 -27.34 -1.06 -17.96
N VAL A 698 -26.36 -0.76 -18.82
CA VAL A 698 -26.51 -0.78 -20.28
C VAL A 698 -25.39 -1.62 -20.88
N TYR A 699 -25.71 -2.57 -21.76
CA TYR A 699 -24.69 -3.39 -22.43
C TYR A 699 -24.96 -3.51 -23.93
N LEU A 700 -23.91 -3.34 -24.73
CA LEU A 700 -23.94 -3.52 -26.16
C LEU A 700 -22.70 -4.25 -26.67
N ASP A 701 -22.89 -5.48 -27.14
CA ASP A 701 -21.91 -6.19 -27.98
C ASP A 701 -21.89 -5.57 -29.38
N VAL A 702 -20.73 -5.05 -29.79
CA VAL A 702 -20.50 -4.46 -31.11
C VAL A 702 -19.67 -5.33 -32.04
N ALA A 703 -19.27 -6.54 -31.60
CA ALA A 703 -18.57 -7.52 -32.42
C ALA A 703 -19.41 -8.02 -33.61
N ALA A 704 -20.76 -7.98 -33.49
CA ALA A 704 -21.68 -8.24 -34.60
C ALA A 704 -21.88 -7.03 -35.55
N GLY A 705 -21.33 -5.87 -35.19
CA GLY A 705 -21.39 -4.59 -35.91
C GLY A 705 -20.04 -4.16 -36.51
N PRO A 706 -19.83 -2.85 -36.80
CA PRO A 706 -18.51 -2.35 -37.16
C PRO A 706 -17.59 -2.38 -35.95
N LEU A 707 -16.39 -2.94 -36.12
CA LEU A 707 -15.36 -2.94 -35.08
C LEU A 707 -15.05 -1.49 -34.68
N VAL A 708 -15.09 -1.22 -33.38
CA VAL A 708 -14.65 0.02 -32.75
C VAL A 708 -13.13 0.12 -32.86
N MET A 709 -12.68 1.29 -33.30
CA MET A 709 -11.27 1.61 -33.54
C MET A 709 -10.93 2.94 -32.87
N ALA A 710 -9.65 3.16 -32.60
CA ALA A 710 -9.13 4.48 -32.25
C ALA A 710 -9.60 5.54 -33.27
N GLY A 711 -10.07 6.68 -32.75
CA GLY A 711 -10.63 7.79 -33.52
C GLY A 711 -12.12 7.69 -33.85
N ASP A 712 -12.80 6.59 -33.50
CA ASP A 712 -14.26 6.53 -33.57
C ASP A 712 -14.88 7.44 -32.50
N VAL A 713 -16.03 8.05 -32.82
CA VAL A 713 -16.81 8.84 -31.84
C VAL A 713 -17.99 8.00 -31.38
N ILE A 714 -18.04 7.73 -30.07
CA ILE A 714 -19.14 7.00 -29.43
C ILE A 714 -19.99 8.00 -28.66
N THR A 715 -21.30 8.00 -28.93
CA THR A 715 -22.27 8.84 -28.23
C THR A 715 -23.37 7.97 -27.63
N MET A 716 -23.62 8.12 -26.33
CA MET A 716 -24.74 7.48 -25.62
C MET A 716 -25.73 8.54 -25.13
N THR A 717 -27.03 8.32 -25.34
CA THR A 717 -28.06 9.25 -24.86
C THR A 717 -29.40 8.58 -24.55
N ASP A 718 -30.04 8.98 -23.45
CA ASP A 718 -31.43 8.62 -23.11
C ASP A 718 -32.45 9.71 -23.53
N GLY A 719 -31.97 10.76 -24.21
CA GLY A 719 -32.74 11.94 -24.60
C GLY A 719 -32.69 13.10 -23.60
N THR A 720 -32.23 12.87 -22.37
CA THR A 720 -32.03 13.89 -21.33
C THR A 720 -30.55 14.07 -21.00
N THR A 721 -29.82 12.98 -20.84
CA THR A 721 -28.37 12.91 -20.64
C THR A 721 -27.72 12.46 -21.94
N THR A 722 -26.57 13.06 -22.27
CA THR A 722 -25.76 12.66 -23.43
C THR A 722 -24.30 12.62 -23.01
N LYS A 723 -23.65 11.48 -23.27
CA LYS A 723 -22.22 11.25 -23.09
C LYS A 723 -21.55 11.01 -24.42
N THR A 724 -20.32 11.47 -24.60
CA THR A 724 -19.61 11.36 -25.88
C THR A 724 -18.11 11.27 -25.68
N GLN A 725 -17.52 10.21 -26.22
CA GLN A 725 -16.09 9.96 -26.16
C GLN A 725 -15.53 9.76 -27.57
N VAL A 726 -14.34 10.32 -27.82
CA VAL A 726 -13.51 9.94 -28.96
C VAL A 726 -12.62 8.80 -28.48
N VAL A 727 -12.75 7.63 -29.09
CA VAL A 727 -11.99 6.45 -28.71
C VAL A 727 -10.48 6.73 -28.86
N PRO A 728 -9.70 6.67 -27.77
CA PRO A 728 -8.28 7.00 -27.81
C PRO A 728 -7.46 5.93 -28.54
N ALA A 729 -6.24 6.29 -28.94
CA ALA A 729 -5.27 5.35 -29.49
C ALA A 729 -4.53 4.60 -28.37
N LEU A 730 -5.29 3.95 -27.49
CA LEU A 730 -4.79 3.21 -26.34
C LEU A 730 -4.41 1.78 -26.75
N GLU A 731 -3.15 1.41 -26.52
CA GLU A 731 -2.58 0.10 -26.85
C GLU A 731 -1.70 -0.40 -25.71
N VAL A 732 -1.72 -1.71 -25.45
CA VAL A 732 -0.66 -2.40 -24.69
C VAL A 732 0.21 -3.13 -25.70
N ASN A 733 1.50 -2.82 -25.68
CA ASN A 733 2.47 -3.30 -26.67
C ASN A 733 3.29 -4.49 -26.13
N LEU A 734 3.49 -4.56 -24.82
CA LEU A 734 4.25 -5.60 -24.15
C LEU A 734 3.61 -5.94 -22.80
N ALA A 735 3.48 -7.24 -22.55
CA ALA A 735 3.25 -7.80 -21.22
C ALA A 735 4.37 -8.80 -20.94
N ASP A 736 5.30 -8.41 -20.08
CA ASP A 736 6.46 -9.22 -19.72
C ASP A 736 6.22 -9.86 -18.35
N ASP A 737 5.91 -11.16 -18.34
CA ASP A 737 5.66 -11.93 -17.12
C ASP A 737 6.94 -12.27 -16.34
N VAL A 738 8.11 -12.09 -16.96
CA VAL A 738 9.42 -12.33 -16.32
C VAL A 738 9.95 -11.07 -15.65
N ALA A 739 9.85 -9.94 -16.35
CA ALA A 739 10.21 -8.62 -15.81
C ALA A 739 9.11 -8.01 -14.94
N ASP A 740 7.92 -8.61 -14.96
CA ASP A 740 6.73 -8.12 -14.27
C ASP A 740 6.35 -6.69 -14.69
N GLU A 741 6.38 -6.44 -16.00
CA GLU A 741 6.19 -5.12 -16.60
C GLU A 741 5.09 -5.12 -17.69
N LEU A 742 4.19 -4.13 -17.63
CA LEU A 742 3.28 -3.79 -18.73
C LEU A 742 3.76 -2.50 -19.39
N SER A 743 3.86 -2.48 -20.72
CA SER A 743 4.12 -1.24 -21.46
C SER A 743 3.28 -1.10 -22.71
N GLY A 744 3.05 0.13 -23.12
CA GLY A 744 2.13 0.46 -24.20
C GLY A 744 2.27 1.88 -24.69
N SER A 745 1.23 2.33 -25.40
CA SER A 745 1.13 3.70 -25.88
C SER A 745 -0.29 4.21 -25.80
N THR A 746 -0.45 5.51 -25.55
CA THR A 746 -1.74 6.17 -25.63
C THR A 746 -1.60 7.64 -26.00
N THR A 747 -2.69 8.23 -26.48
CA THR A 747 -2.85 9.68 -26.57
C THR A 747 -3.52 10.16 -25.29
N MET A 748 -2.91 11.05 -24.52
CA MET A 748 -3.50 11.64 -23.29
C MET A 748 -4.11 13.02 -23.56
N PRO A 749 -5.45 13.15 -23.64
CA PRO A 749 -6.12 14.43 -23.52
C PRO A 749 -5.80 15.12 -22.18
N GLU A 750 -5.87 16.45 -22.16
CA GLU A 750 -5.74 17.25 -20.93
C GLU A 750 -6.81 16.82 -19.91
N GLY A 751 -6.40 16.55 -18.66
CA GLY A 751 -7.26 16.07 -17.58
C GLY A 751 -7.63 14.57 -17.64
N SER A 752 -7.15 13.81 -18.63
CA SER A 752 -7.28 12.35 -18.63
C SER A 752 -6.20 11.68 -17.77
N PHE A 753 -6.49 10.50 -17.26
CA PHE A 753 -5.52 9.66 -16.54
C PHE A 753 -5.52 8.23 -17.08
N LEU A 754 -4.42 7.54 -16.84
CA LEU A 754 -4.19 6.17 -17.30
C LEU A 754 -3.90 5.31 -16.08
N THR A 755 -4.69 4.26 -15.90
CA THR A 755 -4.50 3.26 -14.84
C THR A 755 -4.14 1.93 -15.50
N VAL A 756 -3.11 1.27 -14.98
CA VAL A 756 -2.56 0.02 -15.49
C VAL A 756 -2.56 -1.00 -14.35
N ALA A 757 -3.04 -2.21 -14.61
CA ALA A 757 -3.12 -3.25 -13.58
C ALA A 757 -2.55 -4.60 -14.07
N ALA A 758 -1.87 -5.30 -13.17
CA ALA A 758 -1.33 -6.63 -13.38
C ALA A 758 -2.32 -7.68 -12.89
N GLY A 759 -3.04 -8.33 -13.81
CA GLY A 759 -4.07 -9.31 -13.48
C GLY A 759 -5.47 -8.92 -13.94
N TRP A 760 -6.41 -9.84 -13.74
CA TRP A 760 -7.82 -9.59 -14.02
C TRP A 760 -8.45 -8.76 -12.91
N TRP A 761 -9.35 -7.84 -13.25
CA TRP A 761 -9.93 -6.88 -12.29
C TRP A 761 -10.72 -7.52 -11.13
N TRP A 762 -11.21 -8.76 -11.25
CA TRP A 762 -11.89 -9.45 -10.14
C TRP A 762 -10.92 -10.09 -9.13
N THR A 763 -9.61 -10.12 -9.42
CA THR A 763 -8.61 -10.80 -8.59
C THR A 763 -8.05 -9.92 -7.47
N GLY A 764 -8.47 -8.65 -7.38
CA GLY A 764 -7.83 -7.68 -6.47
C GLY A 764 -6.41 -7.31 -6.92
N ALA A 765 -6.12 -7.50 -8.20
CA ALA A 765 -4.86 -7.23 -8.87
C ALA A 765 -4.29 -5.83 -8.52
N PRO A 766 -2.97 -5.71 -8.29
CA PRO A 766 -2.34 -4.41 -8.07
C PRO A 766 -2.54 -3.53 -9.31
N ALA A 767 -3.00 -2.30 -9.08
CA ALA A 767 -3.23 -1.29 -10.09
C ALA A 767 -2.45 -0.02 -9.75
N ARG A 768 -1.83 0.60 -10.75
CA ARG A 768 -1.02 1.81 -10.61
C ARG A 768 -1.42 2.83 -11.66
N ASP A 769 -1.36 4.11 -11.29
CA ASP A 769 -1.47 5.18 -12.26
C ASP A 769 -0.17 5.24 -13.07
N ALA A 770 -0.31 5.37 -14.39
CA ALA A 770 0.79 5.55 -15.31
C ALA A 770 0.76 6.96 -15.87
N VAL A 771 1.92 7.62 -15.90
CA VAL A 771 2.10 8.90 -16.59
C VAL A 771 2.83 8.63 -17.89
N PRO A 772 2.16 8.71 -19.06
CA PRO A 772 2.84 8.52 -20.33
C PRO A 772 3.89 9.60 -20.57
N GLU A 773 4.98 9.18 -21.20
CA GLU A 773 6.05 10.04 -21.68
C GLU A 773 5.54 11.01 -22.76
N ALA A 774 6.35 12.02 -23.10
CA ALA A 774 5.97 13.06 -24.07
C ALA A 774 5.63 12.52 -25.48
N ASP A 775 6.06 11.30 -25.82
CA ASP A 775 5.74 10.62 -27.07
C ASP A 775 4.50 9.69 -26.97
N GLY A 776 3.87 9.62 -25.80
CA GLY A 776 2.69 8.81 -25.50
C GLY A 776 3.00 7.38 -25.05
N THR A 777 4.28 7.00 -24.91
CA THR A 777 4.66 5.68 -24.39
C THR A 777 4.53 5.61 -22.87
N TRP A 778 4.21 4.44 -22.34
CA TRP A 778 4.11 4.22 -20.89
C TRP A 778 4.60 2.81 -20.53
N SER A 779 5.12 2.67 -19.31
CA SER A 779 5.58 1.39 -18.73
C SER A 779 5.31 1.38 -17.23
N VAL A 780 4.84 0.26 -16.70
CA VAL A 780 4.56 0.06 -15.27
C VAL A 780 5.13 -1.29 -14.84
N SER A 781 5.95 -1.27 -13.79
CA SER A 781 6.54 -2.45 -13.16
C SER A 781 5.76 -2.82 -11.90
N PHE A 782 5.57 -4.13 -11.68
CA PHE A 782 4.86 -4.74 -10.55
C PHE A 782 5.75 -5.68 -9.72
N VAL A 783 7.08 -5.65 -9.92
CA VAL A 783 8.08 -6.52 -9.26
C VAL A 783 7.97 -6.61 -7.73
N ASP A 784 7.49 -5.55 -7.07
CA ASP A 784 7.36 -5.48 -5.61
C ASP A 784 6.00 -6.02 -5.10
N ASP A 785 5.07 -6.36 -6.00
CA ASP A 785 3.74 -6.83 -5.67
C ASP A 785 3.70 -8.37 -5.63
N GLU A 786 3.10 -8.93 -4.58
CA GLU A 786 2.96 -10.38 -4.38
C GLU A 786 2.21 -11.08 -5.53
N TRP A 787 1.40 -10.32 -6.29
CA TRP A 787 0.49 -10.78 -7.34
C TRP A 787 0.70 -10.06 -8.68
N GLY A 788 1.95 -9.84 -9.11
CA GLY A 788 2.25 -9.25 -10.42
C GLY A 788 1.71 -10.03 -11.64
N ILE A 789 2.25 -9.77 -12.83
CA ILE A 789 1.85 -10.31 -14.14
C ILE A 789 2.06 -11.84 -14.24
N GLN A 790 2.65 -12.50 -13.24
CA GLN A 790 3.03 -13.92 -13.13
C GLN A 790 2.07 -14.94 -13.82
N GLY A 791 2.11 -15.01 -15.16
CA GLY A 791 1.18 -15.79 -15.99
C GLY A 791 -0.25 -15.24 -16.17
N SER A 792 -0.56 -14.06 -15.63
CA SER A 792 -1.87 -13.40 -15.69
C SER A 792 -1.96 -12.34 -16.80
N ALA A 793 -3.17 -12.13 -17.35
CA ALA A 793 -3.41 -11.01 -18.25
C ALA A 793 -3.43 -9.69 -17.47
N GLY A 794 -2.96 -8.60 -18.05
CA GLY A 794 -3.10 -7.25 -17.51
C GLY A 794 -4.17 -6.44 -18.24
N TYR A 795 -4.36 -5.19 -17.84
CA TYR A 795 -5.15 -4.24 -18.60
C TYR A 795 -4.66 -2.81 -18.40
N ALA A 796 -4.99 -1.95 -19.35
CA ALA A 796 -4.83 -0.51 -19.24
C ALA A 796 -6.19 0.17 -19.49
N VAL A 797 -6.52 1.12 -18.62
CA VAL A 797 -7.75 1.92 -18.69
C VAL A 797 -7.35 3.38 -18.82
N GLN A 798 -7.79 4.01 -19.90
CA GLN A 798 -7.76 5.46 -19.98
C GLN A 798 -9.13 6.01 -19.63
N THR A 799 -9.15 6.91 -18.65
CA THR A 799 -10.36 7.60 -18.20
C THR A 799 -10.25 9.07 -18.60
N ASP A 800 -11.29 9.61 -19.23
CA ASP A 800 -11.36 11.04 -19.54
C ASP A 800 -11.94 11.87 -18.39
N VAL A 801 -11.99 13.19 -18.60
CA VAL A 801 -12.39 14.19 -17.60
C VAL A 801 -13.82 14.05 -17.09
N ASP A 802 -14.68 13.28 -17.77
CA ASP A 802 -16.07 13.09 -17.37
C ASP A 802 -16.42 11.62 -17.11
N GLY A 803 -15.39 10.78 -16.97
CA GLY A 803 -15.45 9.43 -16.43
C GLY A 803 -15.78 8.36 -17.46
N ASP A 804 -15.83 8.71 -18.75
CA ASP A 804 -15.95 7.74 -19.82
C ASP A 804 -14.58 7.07 -20.00
N GLN A 805 -14.61 5.77 -20.31
CA GLN A 805 -13.41 4.92 -20.24
C GLN A 805 -13.15 4.18 -21.55
N ALA A 806 -11.89 4.07 -21.92
CA ALA A 806 -11.42 3.12 -22.91
C ALA A 806 -10.53 2.08 -22.25
N VAL A 807 -10.84 0.80 -22.48
CA VAL A 807 -10.13 -0.33 -21.89
C VAL A 807 -9.48 -1.15 -22.98
N VAL A 808 -8.19 -1.42 -22.80
CA VAL A 808 -7.44 -2.42 -23.56
C VAL A 808 -6.97 -3.51 -22.59
N THR A 809 -7.26 -4.76 -22.90
CA THR A 809 -6.72 -5.89 -22.16
C THR A 809 -5.39 -6.32 -22.77
N ALA A 810 -4.45 -6.71 -21.93
CA ALA A 810 -3.11 -7.17 -22.27
C ALA A 810 -3.01 -8.67 -21.96
N PRO A 811 -3.43 -9.55 -22.87
CA PRO A 811 -3.30 -10.97 -22.66
C PRO A 811 -1.81 -11.36 -22.59
N ALA A 812 -1.40 -12.13 -21.57
CA ALA A 812 -0.05 -12.68 -21.50
C ALA A 812 0.16 -13.77 -22.58
N PRO A 813 1.35 -13.85 -23.20
CA PRO A 813 1.70 -14.93 -24.14
C PRO A 813 1.53 -16.30 -23.50
N ASP A 814 0.85 -17.22 -24.20
CA ASP A 814 0.53 -18.53 -23.65
C ASP A 814 0.76 -19.67 -24.65
N VAL A 815 1.02 -20.86 -24.09
CA VAL A 815 1.26 -22.09 -24.84
C VAL A 815 0.25 -23.13 -24.39
N LEU A 816 -0.38 -23.77 -25.36
CA LEU A 816 -1.28 -24.88 -25.13
C LEU A 816 -0.80 -26.11 -25.91
N ASN A 817 -1.02 -27.30 -25.36
CA ASN A 817 -0.70 -28.56 -26.02
C ASN A 817 -1.84 -29.58 -25.99
N ASP A 818 -1.90 -30.42 -27.01
CA ASP A 818 -2.71 -31.64 -27.06
C ASP A 818 -1.78 -32.82 -27.35
N PRO A 819 -1.37 -33.58 -26.32
CA PRO A 819 -0.42 -34.66 -26.48
C PRO A 819 -1.05 -35.88 -27.18
N MET A 820 -2.38 -36.04 -27.15
CA MET A 820 -3.05 -37.13 -27.89
C MET A 820 -3.15 -36.86 -29.39
N ALA A 821 -3.16 -35.58 -29.79
CA ALA A 821 -3.16 -35.17 -31.19
C ALA A 821 -1.80 -34.68 -31.71
N ASP A 822 -0.75 -34.69 -30.87
CA ASP A 822 0.57 -34.11 -31.15
C ASP A 822 0.50 -32.66 -31.64
N ARG A 823 -0.21 -31.78 -30.92
CA ARG A 823 -0.41 -30.38 -31.33
C ARG A 823 0.05 -29.39 -30.28
N VAL A 824 0.62 -28.28 -30.75
CA VAL A 824 1.02 -27.13 -29.93
C VAL A 824 0.48 -25.85 -30.54
N TRP A 825 -0.07 -24.98 -29.69
CA TRP A 825 -0.55 -23.65 -30.06
C TRP A 825 0.27 -22.58 -29.32
N ALA A 826 0.66 -21.54 -30.05
CA ALA A 826 1.18 -20.30 -29.49
C ALA A 826 0.09 -19.23 -29.55
N ILE A 827 -0.21 -18.62 -28.40
CA ILE A 827 -1.32 -17.69 -28.20
C ILE A 827 -0.74 -16.35 -27.76
N ASP A 828 -1.18 -15.26 -28.40
CA ASP A 828 -0.82 -13.87 -28.07
C ASP A 828 0.67 -13.54 -28.01
N PHE A 829 1.48 -14.28 -28.78
CA PHE A 829 2.85 -13.89 -29.12
C PHE A 829 2.86 -12.76 -30.17
N ALA A 830 3.91 -11.95 -30.18
CA ALA A 830 4.10 -10.87 -31.14
C ALA A 830 4.11 -11.39 -32.59
N ALA A 831 3.61 -10.58 -33.52
CA ALA A 831 3.60 -10.91 -34.95
C ALA A 831 5.05 -10.98 -35.49
N GLY A 832 5.46 -12.13 -36.02
CA GLY A 832 6.84 -12.37 -36.42
C GLY A 832 7.21 -13.85 -36.61
N PRO A 833 8.50 -14.19 -36.73
CA PRO A 833 8.92 -15.58 -36.62
C PRO A 833 8.79 -16.06 -35.17
N VAL A 834 8.12 -17.19 -34.96
CA VAL A 834 7.97 -17.82 -33.64
C VAL A 834 8.66 -19.18 -33.64
N ASP A 835 9.50 -19.40 -32.63
CA ASP A 835 10.29 -20.60 -32.39
C ASP A 835 9.62 -21.49 -31.35
N LEU A 836 9.43 -22.76 -31.69
CA LEU A 836 9.03 -23.85 -30.79
C LEU A 836 10.25 -24.71 -30.45
N THR A 837 10.49 -24.92 -29.16
CA THR A 837 11.46 -25.88 -28.63
C THR A 837 10.75 -26.88 -27.72
N ILE A 838 11.06 -28.16 -27.87
CA ILE A 838 10.61 -29.20 -26.94
C ILE A 838 11.83 -29.85 -26.31
N GLU A 839 11.87 -29.90 -24.98
CA GLU A 839 12.91 -30.55 -24.20
C GLU A 839 12.37 -31.78 -23.47
N ARG A 840 13.18 -32.83 -23.43
CA ARG A 840 12.86 -34.08 -22.72
C ARG A 840 14.06 -34.50 -21.88
N ASN A 841 13.87 -34.72 -20.58
CA ASN A 841 14.93 -35.06 -19.63
C ASN A 841 16.12 -34.07 -19.64
N GLY A 842 15.84 -32.77 -19.78
CA GLY A 842 16.84 -31.70 -19.78
C GLY A 842 17.67 -31.56 -21.06
N GLY A 843 17.19 -32.11 -22.19
CA GLY A 843 17.81 -31.93 -23.50
C GLY A 843 16.78 -31.60 -24.58
N VAL A 844 17.13 -30.67 -25.48
CA VAL A 844 16.30 -30.30 -26.63
C VAL A 844 16.15 -31.48 -27.59
N VAL A 845 14.90 -31.90 -27.81
CA VAL A 845 14.53 -33.01 -28.72
C VAL A 845 13.86 -32.53 -30.00
N LEU A 846 13.29 -31.31 -30.02
CA LEU A 846 12.72 -30.69 -31.21
C LEU A 846 12.97 -29.17 -31.20
N THR A 847 13.27 -28.61 -32.37
CA THR A 847 13.23 -27.17 -32.62
C THR A 847 12.55 -26.92 -33.97
N ARG A 848 11.58 -26.00 -34.01
CA ARG A 848 10.79 -25.65 -35.20
C ARG A 848 10.53 -24.15 -35.21
N THR A 849 10.90 -23.48 -36.29
CA THR A 849 10.51 -22.08 -36.54
C THR A 849 9.35 -22.05 -37.53
N THR A 850 8.33 -21.24 -37.24
CA THR A 850 7.22 -20.97 -38.15
C THR A 850 7.05 -19.46 -38.29
N GLU A 851 6.85 -18.96 -39.51
CA GLU A 851 6.40 -17.57 -39.70
C GLU A 851 4.92 -17.48 -39.36
N THR A 852 4.54 -16.52 -38.51
CA THR A 852 3.14 -16.26 -38.17
C THR A 852 2.32 -16.06 -39.44
N ARG A 853 1.37 -16.95 -39.68
CA ARG A 853 0.20 -16.61 -40.48
C ARG A 853 -0.88 -16.29 -39.48
N ASN A 854 -1.49 -15.11 -39.58
CA ASN A 854 -2.84 -14.92 -39.07
C ASN A 854 -3.71 -16.06 -39.65
N VAL A 855 -3.94 -17.11 -38.86
CA VAL A 855 -4.92 -18.15 -39.19
C VAL A 855 -6.29 -17.57 -38.85
N ILE A 856 -6.69 -16.53 -39.57
CA ILE A 856 -8.08 -16.09 -39.60
C ILE A 856 -8.51 -15.99 -41.06
N SER A 857 -8.72 -17.17 -41.65
CA SER A 857 -9.74 -17.32 -42.68
C SER A 857 -10.35 -18.71 -42.55
N GLY A 858 -11.30 -18.84 -41.61
CA GLY A 858 -12.21 -19.98 -41.55
C GLY A 858 -11.98 -20.92 -40.37
N ALA A 859 -12.95 -20.91 -39.46
CA ALA A 859 -13.38 -22.05 -38.64
C ALA A 859 -12.47 -22.59 -37.52
N TRP A 860 -11.33 -21.98 -37.19
CA TRP A 860 -10.63 -22.28 -35.92
C TRP A 860 -10.66 -21.02 -35.06
N ARG A 861 -11.69 -20.91 -34.22
CA ARG A 861 -11.82 -19.86 -33.23
C ARG A 861 -11.41 -20.45 -31.89
N TYR A 862 -10.77 -19.69 -31.01
CA TYR A 862 -10.53 -20.03 -29.60
C TYR A 862 -11.83 -20.28 -28.78
N ARG A 863 -13.00 -20.34 -29.45
CA ARG A 863 -14.32 -20.55 -28.86
C ARG A 863 -14.50 -21.95 -28.25
N ASP A 864 -13.53 -22.84 -28.44
CA ASP A 864 -13.79 -24.27 -28.52
C ASP A 864 -12.97 -25.13 -27.54
N MET A 865 -12.17 -24.53 -26.67
CA MET A 865 -11.24 -25.30 -25.81
C MET A 865 -11.20 -24.87 -24.34
N TRP A 866 -11.77 -23.73 -23.98
CA TRP A 866 -11.74 -23.16 -22.64
C TRP A 866 -13.06 -22.47 -22.33
N THR A 867 -13.88 -23.03 -21.42
CA THR A 867 -15.14 -22.38 -21.07
C THR A 867 -15.48 -22.43 -19.56
N GLN A 868 -14.81 -21.58 -18.77
CA GLN A 868 -15.37 -20.79 -17.66
C GLN A 868 -14.65 -19.43 -17.61
N PRO A 869 -15.35 -18.37 -17.22
CA PRO A 869 -15.95 -17.43 -18.18
C PRO A 869 -14.84 -16.77 -19.01
N VAL A 870 -14.94 -16.74 -20.35
CA VAL A 870 -14.27 -15.74 -21.22
C VAL A 870 -15.26 -15.41 -22.32
N GLY A 871 -16.26 -14.62 -21.96
CA GLY A 871 -17.19 -14.03 -22.92
C GLY A 871 -16.42 -13.14 -23.90
N SER A 872 -16.80 -13.18 -25.18
CA SER A 872 -16.66 -12.01 -26.04
C SER A 872 -15.22 -11.53 -26.37
N LEU A 873 -14.33 -12.43 -26.80
CA LEU A 873 -13.66 -12.40 -28.12
C LEU A 873 -12.52 -13.44 -28.22
N ALA A 874 -12.30 -13.92 -29.44
CA ALA A 874 -11.37 -14.99 -29.76
C ALA A 874 -9.90 -14.52 -29.66
N ARG A 875 -9.11 -15.10 -28.75
CA ARG A 875 -7.64 -14.96 -28.73
C ARG A 875 -7.06 -15.60 -30.01
N PRO A 876 -6.40 -14.86 -30.92
CA PRO A 876 -5.86 -15.45 -32.14
C PRO A 876 -4.65 -16.34 -31.81
N ALA A 877 -4.74 -17.64 -32.10
CA ALA A 877 -3.53 -18.46 -32.15
C ALA A 877 -2.62 -17.93 -33.27
N VAL A 878 -1.43 -17.47 -32.90
CA VAL A 878 -0.49 -16.80 -33.80
C VAL A 878 0.35 -17.85 -34.55
N ALA A 879 0.49 -19.05 -33.98
CA ALA A 879 1.03 -20.23 -34.64
C ALA A 879 0.40 -21.55 -34.12
N LEU A 880 0.33 -22.54 -35.00
CA LEU A 880 -0.04 -23.93 -34.70
C LEU A 880 1.02 -24.86 -35.29
N TRP A 881 1.54 -25.76 -34.46
CA TRP A 881 2.35 -26.89 -34.90
C TRP A 881 1.53 -28.17 -34.79
N ASP A 882 1.14 -28.74 -35.94
CA ASP A 882 0.61 -30.10 -36.02
C ASP A 882 1.79 -31.05 -36.25
N LEU A 883 2.18 -31.76 -35.18
CA LEU A 883 3.32 -32.66 -35.12
C LEU A 883 2.91 -34.13 -35.31
N ALA A 884 1.63 -34.40 -35.58
CA ALA A 884 1.12 -35.76 -35.74
C ALA A 884 1.91 -36.55 -36.79
N GLY A 885 2.46 -37.70 -36.37
CA GLY A 885 3.30 -38.55 -37.22
C GLY A 885 4.70 -38.01 -37.52
N VAL A 886 5.08 -36.87 -36.94
CA VAL A 886 6.41 -36.25 -37.03
C VAL A 886 7.14 -36.36 -35.69
N PHE A 887 6.47 -36.00 -34.59
CA PHE A 887 7.00 -36.03 -33.24
C PHE A 887 5.87 -36.37 -32.27
N ASP A 888 6.17 -37.25 -31.31
CA ASP A 888 5.26 -37.74 -30.27
C ASP A 888 5.51 -36.94 -28.98
N ILE A 889 4.54 -36.10 -28.62
CA ILE A 889 4.59 -35.27 -27.40
C ILE A 889 4.29 -36.16 -26.19
N GLN A 890 5.11 -36.07 -25.14
CA GLN A 890 4.99 -36.94 -23.96
C GLN A 890 4.80 -36.11 -22.69
N ALA A 891 4.11 -36.71 -21.71
CA ALA A 891 4.03 -36.17 -20.36
C ALA A 891 5.44 -35.89 -19.79
N GLY A 892 5.61 -34.72 -19.18
CA GLY A 892 6.89 -34.23 -18.68
C GLY A 892 7.81 -33.59 -19.72
N ASP A 893 7.42 -33.53 -20.99
CA ASP A 893 8.10 -32.66 -21.96
C ASP A 893 7.94 -31.20 -21.56
N VAL A 894 9.01 -30.42 -21.72
CA VAL A 894 8.97 -28.96 -21.55
C VAL A 894 8.83 -28.33 -22.93
N ILE A 895 7.74 -27.62 -23.15
CA ILE A 895 7.46 -26.91 -24.40
C ILE A 895 7.74 -25.44 -24.18
N THR A 896 8.70 -24.90 -24.92
CA THR A 896 9.08 -23.48 -24.89
C THR A 896 8.76 -22.83 -26.23
N VAL A 897 8.04 -21.70 -26.20
CA VAL A 897 7.75 -20.88 -27.37
C VAL A 897 8.39 -19.50 -27.21
N ARG A 898 9.02 -18.99 -28.27
CA ARG A 898 9.74 -17.71 -28.29
C ARG A 898 9.44 -16.93 -29.57
N ASP A 899 9.23 -15.62 -29.49
CA ASP A 899 9.09 -14.75 -30.68
C ASP A 899 10.21 -13.70 -30.81
N GLY A 900 11.20 -13.76 -29.91
CA GLY A 900 12.32 -12.81 -29.84
C GLY A 900 12.09 -11.62 -28.90
N VAL A 901 10.87 -11.47 -28.36
CA VAL A 901 10.49 -10.49 -27.34
C VAL A 901 10.00 -11.22 -26.08
N SER A 902 9.10 -12.19 -26.24
CA SER A 902 8.48 -12.98 -25.18
C SER A 902 8.91 -14.45 -25.25
N GLU A 903 8.95 -15.11 -24.09
CA GLU A 903 9.24 -16.53 -23.94
C GLU A 903 8.27 -17.16 -22.94
N ARG A 904 7.59 -18.25 -23.33
CA ARG A 904 6.76 -19.03 -22.42
C ARG A 904 7.16 -20.49 -22.44
N SER A 905 7.29 -21.08 -21.25
CA SER A 905 7.57 -22.51 -21.08
C SER A 905 6.50 -23.19 -20.26
N ILE A 906 5.98 -24.32 -20.75
CA ILE A 906 5.01 -25.16 -20.05
C ILE A 906 5.54 -26.59 -19.91
N VAL A 907 5.08 -27.32 -18.91
CA VAL A 907 5.31 -28.76 -18.79
C VAL A 907 4.05 -29.49 -19.23
N VAL A 908 4.19 -30.49 -20.10
CA VAL A 908 3.07 -31.32 -20.55
C VAL A 908 2.59 -32.19 -19.39
N ASP A 909 1.31 -32.07 -19.03
CA ASP A 909 0.69 -32.91 -18.00
C ASP A 909 0.58 -34.36 -18.48
N ASP A 910 0.63 -35.29 -17.53
CA ASP A 910 0.14 -36.65 -17.76
C ASP A 910 -1.40 -36.60 -17.73
N LEU A 911 -2.01 -36.52 -18.91
CA LEU A 911 -3.46 -36.44 -19.10
C LEU A 911 -3.89 -37.29 -20.30
N THR A 912 -4.93 -38.10 -20.13
CA THR A 912 -5.51 -38.95 -21.18
C THR A 912 -7.02 -39.11 -21.03
N ILE A 913 -7.74 -39.28 -22.14
CA ILE A 913 -9.09 -39.85 -22.15
C ILE A 913 -8.98 -41.27 -22.68
N ASP A 914 -9.29 -42.26 -21.85
CA ASP A 914 -9.24 -43.69 -22.23
C ASP A 914 -10.52 -44.17 -22.88
N SER A 915 -11.67 -43.72 -22.35
CA SER A 915 -12.98 -44.14 -22.85
C SER A 915 -14.10 -43.16 -22.54
N VAL A 916 -15.11 -43.16 -23.41
CA VAL A 916 -16.36 -42.41 -23.25
C VAL A 916 -17.53 -43.37 -23.47
N ASP A 917 -18.32 -43.62 -22.42
CA ASP A 917 -19.56 -44.40 -22.47
C ASP A 917 -20.77 -43.45 -22.62
N VAL A 918 -21.30 -43.42 -23.84
CA VAL A 918 -22.45 -42.59 -24.22
C VAL A 918 -23.73 -43.04 -23.48
N ALA A 919 -23.87 -44.33 -23.16
CA ALA A 919 -25.10 -44.87 -22.56
C ALA A 919 -25.25 -44.49 -21.09
N THR A 920 -24.12 -44.37 -20.38
CA THR A 920 -24.09 -43.95 -18.97
C THR A 920 -23.65 -42.50 -18.78
N GLY A 921 -23.25 -41.82 -19.85
CA GLY A 921 -22.66 -40.48 -19.78
C GLY A 921 -21.30 -40.46 -19.08
N THR A 922 -20.58 -41.59 -19.04
CA THR A 922 -19.34 -41.71 -18.24
C THR A 922 -18.10 -41.47 -19.08
N VAL A 923 -17.18 -40.66 -18.58
CA VAL A 923 -15.84 -40.44 -19.15
C VAL A 923 -14.80 -40.97 -18.18
N THR A 924 -13.86 -41.77 -18.68
CA THR A 924 -12.75 -42.33 -17.88
C THR A 924 -11.41 -42.00 -18.53
N GLY A 925 -10.40 -41.76 -17.70
CA GLY A 925 -9.04 -41.49 -18.16
C GLY A 925 -8.03 -41.52 -17.03
N HIS A 926 -6.81 -41.06 -17.31
CA HIS A 926 -5.77 -40.87 -16.30
C HIS A 926 -5.30 -39.42 -16.26
N ALA A 927 -5.01 -38.93 -15.07
CA ALA A 927 -4.37 -37.64 -14.84
C ALA A 927 -3.52 -37.62 -13.57
N ALA A 928 -2.44 -36.84 -13.57
CA ALA A 928 -1.61 -36.62 -12.37
C ALA A 928 -2.28 -35.71 -11.31
N GLY A 929 -3.35 -34.99 -11.67
CA GLY A 929 -4.07 -34.08 -10.80
C GLY A 929 -5.49 -33.81 -11.28
N SER A 930 -6.16 -32.82 -10.69
CA SER A 930 -7.55 -32.50 -10.98
C SER A 930 -7.80 -32.31 -12.48
N VAL A 931 -8.95 -32.82 -12.94
CA VAL A 931 -9.34 -32.76 -14.37
C VAL A 931 -10.65 -32.01 -14.51
N ALA A 932 -10.68 -31.06 -15.44
CA ALA A 932 -11.88 -30.38 -15.87
C ALA A 932 -12.38 -30.91 -17.23
N PHE A 933 -13.70 -30.89 -17.46
CA PHE A 933 -14.31 -31.36 -18.72
C PHE A 933 -15.12 -30.29 -19.46
N ASN A 934 -15.16 -30.41 -20.79
CA ASN A 934 -15.95 -29.59 -21.69
C ASN A 934 -16.55 -30.40 -22.85
N LEU A 935 -17.65 -29.92 -23.46
CA LEU A 935 -18.40 -30.56 -24.55
C LEU A 935 -18.65 -29.59 -25.72
N ASN A 936 -18.24 -29.97 -26.94
CA ASN A 936 -18.54 -29.32 -28.23
C ASN A 936 -18.20 -27.83 -28.41
N GLU A 937 -17.92 -27.48 -29.67
CA GLU A 937 -17.48 -26.16 -30.16
C GLU A 937 -18.59 -25.08 -30.27
N GLY A 938 -19.67 -25.10 -29.46
CA GLY A 938 -20.74 -24.12 -29.70
C GLY A 938 -22.05 -24.07 -28.90
N GLY A 939 -22.14 -24.56 -27.67
CA GLY A 939 -23.37 -24.32 -26.88
C GLY A 939 -23.23 -24.53 -25.37
N GLY A 940 -23.44 -23.47 -24.59
CA GLY A 940 -23.91 -23.49 -23.19
C GLY A 940 -23.02 -24.18 -22.14
N TRP A 941 -22.26 -23.36 -21.41
CA TRP A 941 -21.24 -23.59 -20.37
C TRP A 941 -21.63 -24.43 -19.13
N TRP A 942 -20.73 -25.34 -18.67
CA TRP A 942 -20.48 -25.73 -17.27
C TRP A 942 -19.11 -26.43 -17.14
N GLY A 943 -18.22 -25.97 -16.25
CA GLY A 943 -16.93 -26.62 -15.96
C GLY A 943 -17.04 -27.52 -14.72
N TYR A 944 -16.78 -28.82 -14.87
CA TYR A 944 -16.85 -29.78 -13.76
C TYR A 944 -15.48 -30.38 -13.48
N GLY A 945 -15.07 -30.33 -12.21
CA GLY A 945 -13.83 -30.93 -11.73
C GLY A 945 -14.05 -32.33 -11.17
N THR A 946 -13.15 -33.26 -11.49
CA THR A 946 -13.00 -34.52 -10.74
C THR A 946 -11.56 -34.65 -10.28
N ASN A 947 -11.37 -35.28 -9.12
CA ASN A 947 -10.04 -35.61 -8.63
C ASN A 947 -9.73 -37.07 -8.98
N PRO A 948 -8.57 -37.36 -9.58
CA PRO A 948 -8.14 -38.73 -9.80
C PRO A 948 -7.97 -39.49 -8.48
N THR A 949 -8.03 -40.82 -8.56
CA THR A 949 -7.62 -41.72 -7.49
C THR A 949 -6.10 -41.72 -7.31
N GLU A 950 -5.59 -42.36 -6.26
CA GLU A 950 -4.15 -42.41 -5.92
C GLU A 950 -3.28 -43.03 -7.04
N ASP A 951 -3.86 -43.86 -7.91
CA ASP A 951 -3.22 -44.43 -9.10
C ASP A 951 -3.38 -43.57 -10.37
N GLY A 952 -3.93 -42.36 -10.24
CA GLY A 952 -4.10 -41.39 -11.32
C GLY A 952 -5.32 -41.63 -12.20
N ALA A 953 -6.16 -42.64 -11.93
CA ALA A 953 -7.37 -42.89 -12.72
C ALA A 953 -8.50 -41.92 -12.31
N TYR A 954 -9.28 -41.44 -13.28
CA TYR A 954 -10.49 -40.68 -13.01
C TYR A 954 -11.71 -41.28 -13.71
N SER A 955 -12.87 -41.05 -13.12
CA SER A 955 -14.17 -41.39 -13.71
C SER A 955 -15.15 -40.25 -13.42
N PHE A 956 -15.70 -39.66 -14.47
CA PHE A 956 -16.67 -38.57 -14.39
C PHE A 956 -17.98 -39.00 -15.07
N VAL A 957 -19.12 -38.64 -14.49
CA VAL A 957 -20.44 -38.99 -15.04
C VAL A 957 -21.20 -37.72 -15.34
N PHE A 958 -21.64 -37.57 -16.58
CA PHE A 958 -22.55 -36.52 -16.97
C PHE A 958 -24.01 -36.90 -16.59
N ASP A 959 -24.58 -36.32 -15.52
CA ASP A 959 -25.99 -36.49 -15.11
C ASP A 959 -26.99 -35.60 -15.90
N PRO A 960 -27.83 -36.16 -16.79
CA PRO A 960 -28.81 -35.40 -17.55
C PRO A 960 -29.93 -34.74 -16.70
N ALA A 961 -30.07 -35.07 -15.41
CA ALA A 961 -31.00 -34.37 -14.52
C ALA A 961 -30.48 -32.99 -14.06
N GLU A 962 -29.16 -32.79 -14.09
CA GLU A 962 -28.51 -31.52 -13.76
C GLU A 962 -28.27 -30.65 -15.00
N PHE A 963 -28.47 -31.17 -16.22
CA PHE A 963 -28.02 -30.52 -17.45
C PHE A 963 -29.13 -30.23 -18.49
N PRO A 964 -28.97 -29.19 -19.33
CA PRO A 964 -29.94 -28.83 -20.37
C PRO A 964 -29.91 -29.73 -21.62
N PHE A 965 -29.07 -30.77 -21.65
CA PHE A 965 -28.88 -31.68 -22.79
C PHE A 965 -29.33 -33.11 -22.46
N GLN A 966 -29.76 -33.91 -23.44
CA GLN A 966 -30.28 -35.27 -23.21
C GLN A 966 -29.20 -36.35 -22.94
N GLY A 967 -27.97 -35.94 -22.60
CA GLY A 967 -26.80 -36.81 -22.40
C GLY A 967 -25.70 -36.59 -23.45
N LEU A 968 -24.65 -37.40 -23.40
CA LEU A 968 -23.63 -37.44 -24.45
C LEU A 968 -24.24 -38.00 -25.74
N GLU A 969 -23.89 -37.45 -26.90
CA GLU A 969 -24.41 -37.89 -28.20
C GLU A 969 -23.29 -38.21 -29.21
N PRO A 970 -23.53 -39.14 -30.15
CA PRO A 970 -22.59 -39.41 -31.24
C PRO A 970 -22.30 -38.16 -32.08
N GLY A 971 -21.02 -37.90 -32.37
CA GLY A 971 -20.56 -36.70 -33.05
C GLY A 971 -20.17 -35.54 -32.13
N MET A 972 -20.44 -35.63 -30.82
CA MET A 972 -19.92 -34.67 -29.86
C MET A 972 -18.41 -34.86 -29.62
N THR A 973 -17.70 -33.80 -29.26
CA THR A 973 -16.31 -33.88 -28.80
C THR A 973 -16.24 -33.55 -27.31
N VAL A 974 -15.69 -34.48 -26.54
CA VAL A 974 -15.32 -34.32 -25.13
C VAL A 974 -13.92 -33.75 -25.07
N ILE A 975 -13.69 -32.74 -24.23
CA ILE A 975 -12.39 -32.15 -23.98
C ILE A 975 -12.09 -32.32 -22.50
N ALA A 976 -10.96 -32.94 -22.17
CA ALA A 976 -10.42 -33.00 -20.81
C ALA A 976 -9.28 -32.00 -20.69
N ILE A 977 -9.17 -31.36 -19.53
CA ILE A 977 -8.19 -30.31 -19.25
C ILE A 977 -7.47 -30.67 -17.95
N GLY A 978 -6.14 -30.64 -17.99
CA GLY A 978 -5.29 -30.97 -16.84
C GLY A 978 -5.17 -29.83 -15.85
N GLN A 979 -4.67 -30.13 -14.66
CA GLN A 979 -4.49 -29.17 -13.55
C GLN A 979 -3.60 -27.97 -13.91
N SER A 980 -2.65 -28.13 -14.84
CA SER A 980 -1.79 -27.02 -15.28
C SER A 980 -2.55 -26.02 -16.13
N TRP A 981 -3.73 -26.38 -16.60
CA TRP A 981 -4.50 -25.60 -17.56
C TRP A 981 -3.77 -25.32 -18.89
N HIS A 982 -2.65 -25.99 -19.17
CA HIS A 982 -1.91 -25.86 -20.44
C HIS A 982 -1.97 -27.12 -21.31
N THR A 983 -2.47 -28.22 -20.75
CA THR A 983 -2.60 -29.52 -21.43
C THR A 983 -4.06 -29.88 -21.58
N ILE A 984 -4.47 -30.17 -22.82
CA ILE A 984 -5.83 -30.59 -23.14
C ILE A 984 -5.81 -31.88 -23.94
N VAL A 985 -6.88 -32.66 -23.82
CA VAL A 985 -7.05 -33.89 -24.59
C VAL A 985 -8.47 -33.92 -25.15
N ARG A 986 -8.60 -34.31 -26.43
CA ARG A 986 -9.89 -34.38 -27.11
C ARG A 986 -10.29 -35.81 -27.44
N TRP A 987 -11.59 -36.09 -27.31
CA TRP A 987 -12.22 -37.32 -27.73
C TRP A 987 -13.51 -37.05 -28.48
N THR A 988 -13.52 -37.28 -29.80
CA THR A 988 -14.74 -37.21 -30.59
C THR A 988 -15.51 -38.53 -30.50
N ILE A 989 -16.74 -38.47 -30.00
CA ILE A 989 -17.65 -39.61 -29.88
C ILE A 989 -18.00 -40.10 -31.30
N PRO A 990 -17.69 -41.36 -31.66
CA PRO A 990 -17.99 -41.88 -32.98
C PRO A 990 -19.48 -41.82 -33.29
N ILE A 991 -19.86 -41.34 -34.49
CA ILE A 991 -21.25 -41.40 -34.96
C ILE A 991 -21.62 -42.87 -35.18
N GLY A 992 -22.66 -43.37 -34.50
CA GLY A 992 -23.18 -44.72 -34.73
C GLY A 992 -24.58 -44.64 -35.35
N PHE A 993 -24.78 -45.24 -36.54
CA PHE A 993 -26.09 -45.23 -37.20
C PHE A 993 -26.83 -46.57 -37.04
N ASP A 994 -28.06 -46.54 -36.50
CA ASP A 994 -28.92 -47.74 -36.43
C ASP A 994 -29.76 -47.87 -37.71
N PHE A 995 -29.19 -48.51 -38.73
CA PHE A 995 -29.84 -48.64 -40.03
C PHE A 995 -31.02 -49.61 -39.97
N GLY A 996 -32.24 -49.06 -39.92
CA GLY A 996 -33.50 -49.81 -39.86
C GLY A 996 -33.89 -50.57 -41.14
N GLY A 997 -33.01 -50.65 -42.14
CA GLY A 997 -33.26 -51.28 -43.44
C GLY A 997 -33.82 -50.31 -44.49
N PHE A 998 -33.87 -50.79 -45.74
CA PHE A 998 -34.54 -50.06 -46.83
C PHE A 998 -36.06 -50.15 -46.70
N LEU A 999 -36.73 -49.01 -46.89
CA LEU A 999 -38.19 -48.88 -46.89
C LEU A 999 -38.70 -48.72 -48.33
N ALA A 1000 -39.94 -49.16 -48.56
CA ALA A 1000 -40.60 -49.06 -49.86
C ALA A 1000 -40.49 -47.63 -50.45
N PRO A 1001 -40.12 -47.48 -51.73
CA PRO A 1001 -40.22 -48.48 -52.80
C PRO A 1001 -38.98 -49.35 -53.02
N VAL A 1002 -37.93 -49.23 -52.21
CA VAL A 1002 -36.72 -50.06 -52.30
C VAL A 1002 -36.80 -51.16 -51.25
N ASP A 1003 -36.72 -52.41 -51.71
CA ASP A 1003 -36.64 -53.58 -50.85
C ASP A 1003 -35.17 -53.93 -50.54
N SER A 1004 -34.93 -54.34 -49.30
CA SER A 1004 -33.62 -54.83 -48.86
C SER A 1004 -33.26 -56.17 -49.52
N ARG A 1005 -31.96 -56.49 -49.58
CA ARG A 1005 -31.48 -57.80 -50.04
C ARG A 1005 -32.14 -58.94 -49.22
N PRO A 1006 -32.40 -60.09 -49.85
CA PRO A 1006 -31.95 -60.53 -51.18
C PRO A 1006 -32.85 -60.12 -52.35
N THR A 1007 -33.82 -59.22 -52.15
CA THR A 1007 -34.77 -58.82 -53.21
C THR A 1007 -34.07 -58.02 -54.31
N MET A 1008 -34.40 -58.35 -55.58
CA MET A 1008 -33.94 -57.62 -56.76
C MET A 1008 -35.00 -56.58 -57.17
N ASN A 1009 -34.75 -55.31 -56.86
CA ASN A 1009 -35.63 -54.20 -57.17
C ASN A 1009 -35.73 -53.98 -58.69
N THR A 1010 -36.93 -53.95 -59.27
CA THR A 1010 -37.10 -53.73 -60.71
C THR A 1010 -37.53 -52.31 -60.99
N VAL A 1011 -36.69 -51.54 -61.69
CA VAL A 1011 -36.91 -50.12 -61.99
C VAL A 1011 -36.63 -49.88 -63.46
N LYS A 1012 -37.32 -48.93 -64.10
CA LYS A 1012 -36.98 -48.51 -65.46
C LYS A 1012 -35.76 -47.59 -65.44
N ALA A 1013 -34.70 -47.94 -66.19
CA ALA A 1013 -33.52 -47.08 -66.37
C ALA A 1013 -33.85 -45.62 -66.73
N GLY A 1014 -33.08 -44.66 -66.22
CA GLY A 1014 -33.30 -43.23 -66.47
C GLY A 1014 -34.34 -42.55 -65.56
N ARG A 1015 -34.78 -43.23 -64.49
CA ARG A 1015 -35.73 -42.70 -63.50
C ARG A 1015 -35.01 -42.32 -62.20
N ALA A 1016 -35.62 -41.41 -61.44
CA ALA A 1016 -35.22 -41.13 -60.07
C ALA A 1016 -35.86 -42.18 -59.14
N VAL A 1017 -35.06 -42.80 -58.30
CA VAL A 1017 -35.46 -43.81 -57.31
C VAL A 1017 -35.38 -43.19 -55.92
N PRO A 1018 -36.51 -43.03 -55.21
CA PRO A 1018 -36.49 -42.63 -53.81
C PRO A 1018 -35.98 -43.79 -52.96
N VAL A 1019 -34.78 -43.65 -52.43
CA VAL A 1019 -34.15 -44.60 -51.50
C VAL A 1019 -34.47 -44.13 -50.10
N LYS A 1020 -35.34 -44.87 -49.39
CA LYS A 1020 -35.80 -44.52 -48.05
C LYS A 1020 -35.19 -45.44 -47.01
N PHE A 1021 -34.74 -44.89 -45.89
CA PHE A 1021 -34.17 -45.64 -44.77
C PHE A 1021 -34.30 -44.82 -43.48
N SER A 1022 -34.17 -45.48 -42.33
CA SER A 1022 -34.08 -44.81 -41.02
C SER A 1022 -32.73 -45.13 -40.40
N LEU A 1023 -32.19 -44.20 -39.62
CA LEU A 1023 -30.93 -44.34 -38.87
C LEU A 1023 -31.15 -44.34 -37.35
N GLY A 1024 -32.41 -44.36 -36.89
CA GLY A 1024 -32.77 -44.26 -35.47
C GLY A 1024 -33.04 -42.84 -34.98
N GLY A 1025 -32.72 -41.79 -35.75
CA GLY A 1025 -32.91 -40.37 -35.38
C GLY A 1025 -32.54 -39.39 -36.50
N ASP A 1026 -32.56 -38.10 -36.20
CA ASP A 1026 -32.07 -37.02 -37.08
C ASP A 1026 -30.59 -36.74 -36.81
N PHE A 1027 -29.73 -37.13 -37.74
CA PHE A 1027 -28.29 -36.91 -37.73
C PHE A 1027 -27.85 -35.86 -38.79
N GLY A 1028 -28.78 -34.98 -39.22
CA GLY A 1028 -28.50 -33.99 -40.26
C GLY A 1028 -28.42 -34.60 -41.67
N LEU A 1029 -27.91 -33.83 -42.64
CA LEU A 1029 -27.86 -34.24 -44.06
C LEU A 1029 -26.48 -34.71 -44.53
N ASP A 1030 -25.45 -34.61 -43.69
CA ASP A 1030 -24.07 -35.07 -43.96
C ASP A 1030 -23.82 -36.49 -43.42
N ILE A 1031 -24.71 -37.43 -43.77
CA ILE A 1031 -24.69 -38.81 -43.24
C ILE A 1031 -23.93 -39.83 -44.11
N PHE A 1032 -23.51 -39.46 -45.32
CA PHE A 1032 -22.81 -40.36 -46.24
C PHE A 1032 -21.30 -40.15 -46.18
N ALA A 1033 -20.54 -41.23 -46.34
CA ALA A 1033 -19.09 -41.15 -46.52
C ALA A 1033 -18.72 -40.52 -47.88
N ASP A 1034 -17.56 -39.85 -47.94
CA ASP A 1034 -17.04 -39.26 -49.17
C ASP A 1034 -17.02 -40.24 -50.35
N GLY A 1035 -17.57 -39.81 -51.48
CA GLY A 1035 -17.69 -40.64 -52.70
C GLY A 1035 -18.89 -41.58 -52.74
N TYR A 1036 -19.77 -41.54 -51.73
CA TYR A 1036 -21.01 -42.31 -51.65
C TYR A 1036 -22.24 -41.37 -51.58
N PRO A 1037 -23.45 -41.85 -51.94
CA PRO A 1037 -23.81 -43.15 -52.50
C PRO A 1037 -23.17 -43.49 -53.85
N ALA A 1038 -22.80 -44.76 -54.02
CA ALA A 1038 -22.16 -45.26 -55.24
C ALA A 1038 -22.95 -46.41 -55.88
N SER A 1039 -22.72 -46.70 -57.15
CA SER A 1039 -23.35 -47.83 -57.85
C SER A 1039 -22.33 -48.68 -58.59
N ARG A 1040 -22.45 -50.01 -58.50
CA ARG A 1040 -21.60 -50.95 -59.24
C ARG A 1040 -22.41 -51.97 -60.03
N ARG A 1041 -21.88 -52.47 -61.14
CA ARG A 1041 -22.55 -53.50 -61.94
C ARG A 1041 -22.39 -54.89 -61.30
N ILE A 1042 -23.48 -55.65 -61.30
CA ILE A 1042 -23.55 -57.03 -60.80
C ILE A 1042 -24.23 -57.94 -61.84
N THR A 1043 -24.00 -59.25 -61.71
CA THR A 1043 -24.83 -60.27 -62.36
C THR A 1043 -26.22 -60.33 -61.72
N SER A 1044 -27.21 -60.85 -62.42
CA SER A 1044 -28.56 -61.07 -61.85
C SER A 1044 -28.58 -62.13 -60.73
N THR A 1045 -27.45 -62.81 -60.48
CA THR A 1045 -27.23 -63.73 -59.35
C THR A 1045 -26.40 -63.08 -58.22
N GLY A 1046 -26.07 -61.79 -58.30
CA GLY A 1046 -25.43 -61.01 -57.23
C GLY A 1046 -23.88 -60.98 -57.26
N ALA A 1047 -23.23 -61.67 -58.19
CA ALA A 1047 -21.76 -61.62 -58.34
C ALA A 1047 -21.33 -60.33 -59.06
N GLN A 1048 -20.28 -59.67 -58.57
CA GLN A 1048 -19.72 -58.43 -59.14
C GLN A 1048 -19.13 -58.67 -60.53
N THR A 1049 -19.32 -57.71 -61.45
CA THR A 1049 -18.75 -57.78 -62.81
C THR A 1049 -17.87 -56.61 -63.21
N ASP A 1050 -17.98 -55.46 -62.53
CA ASP A 1050 -17.22 -54.23 -62.84
C ASP A 1050 -16.81 -53.47 -61.55
N ALA A 1051 -15.99 -52.42 -61.70
CA ALA A 1051 -15.60 -51.51 -60.62
C ALA A 1051 -16.77 -50.60 -60.17
N VAL A 1052 -16.62 -49.98 -58.98
CA VAL A 1052 -17.61 -49.07 -58.40
C VAL A 1052 -17.61 -47.74 -59.16
N GLU A 1053 -18.78 -47.26 -59.58
CA GLU A 1053 -18.98 -45.95 -60.22
C GLU A 1053 -19.70 -45.03 -59.23
N ILE A 1054 -19.16 -43.81 -59.02
CA ILE A 1054 -19.81 -42.80 -58.18
C ILE A 1054 -21.09 -42.34 -58.88
N THR A 1055 -22.17 -42.15 -58.13
CA THR A 1055 -23.42 -41.67 -58.72
C THR A 1055 -23.28 -40.18 -59.12
N LEU A 1056 -23.71 -39.83 -60.34
CA LEU A 1056 -23.66 -38.45 -60.85
C LEU A 1056 -24.70 -37.58 -60.13
N ALA A 1057 -24.31 -37.12 -58.93
CA ALA A 1057 -24.75 -35.97 -58.12
C ALA A 1057 -24.52 -36.31 -56.64
N ALA A 1058 -23.25 -36.52 -56.24
CA ALA A 1058 -22.84 -36.63 -54.84
C ALA A 1058 -22.47 -35.24 -54.29
N THR A 1059 -23.42 -34.32 -54.36
CA THR A 1059 -23.50 -33.15 -53.46
C THR A 1059 -24.90 -33.24 -52.87
N ASN A 1060 -25.07 -33.03 -51.56
CA ASN A 1060 -26.24 -33.34 -50.71
C ASN A 1060 -27.64 -32.89 -51.18
N SER A 1061 -27.78 -32.29 -52.37
CA SER A 1061 -28.99 -31.78 -53.01
C SER A 1061 -30.10 -32.81 -53.29
N GLY A 1062 -29.93 -34.09 -52.90
CA GLY A 1062 -30.89 -35.16 -53.11
C GLY A 1062 -31.35 -35.87 -51.84
N LEU A 1063 -30.82 -35.50 -50.66
CA LEU A 1063 -31.18 -36.11 -49.37
C LEU A 1063 -32.10 -35.16 -48.57
N SER A 1064 -33.12 -35.73 -47.94
CA SER A 1064 -34.01 -35.02 -47.01
C SER A 1064 -34.39 -35.90 -45.83
N TYR A 1065 -34.63 -35.30 -44.66
CA TYR A 1065 -35.14 -35.97 -43.46
C TYR A 1065 -36.56 -35.52 -43.12
N ASP A 1066 -37.42 -36.45 -42.68
CA ASP A 1066 -38.76 -36.17 -42.16
C ASP A 1066 -38.82 -36.47 -40.65
N PRO A 1067 -38.89 -35.44 -39.79
CA PRO A 1067 -38.88 -35.61 -38.34
C PRO A 1067 -40.15 -36.26 -37.78
N VAL A 1068 -41.26 -36.27 -38.53
CA VAL A 1068 -42.51 -36.91 -38.09
C VAL A 1068 -42.44 -38.42 -38.24
N THR A 1069 -41.76 -38.89 -39.29
CA THR A 1069 -41.66 -40.33 -39.60
C THR A 1069 -40.31 -40.94 -39.24
N GLY A 1070 -39.29 -40.13 -38.96
CA GLY A 1070 -37.93 -40.59 -38.63
C GLY A 1070 -37.21 -41.20 -39.84
N VAL A 1071 -37.49 -40.70 -41.04
CA VAL A 1071 -37.05 -41.32 -42.32
C VAL A 1071 -36.22 -40.36 -43.16
N TYR A 1072 -35.08 -40.85 -43.61
CA TYR A 1072 -34.27 -40.26 -44.67
C TYR A 1072 -34.76 -40.69 -46.05
N THR A 1073 -34.80 -39.75 -46.99
CA THR A 1073 -35.09 -40.01 -48.40
C THR A 1073 -33.96 -39.48 -49.28
N TYR A 1074 -33.21 -40.37 -49.92
CA TYR A 1074 -32.20 -40.05 -50.93
C TYR A 1074 -32.76 -40.28 -52.34
N ILE A 1075 -32.77 -39.25 -53.18
CA ILE A 1075 -33.27 -39.32 -54.56
C ILE A 1075 -32.15 -39.75 -55.51
N TRP A 1076 -32.05 -41.05 -55.77
CA TRP A 1076 -31.04 -41.61 -56.66
C TRP A 1076 -31.42 -41.50 -58.14
N LYS A 1077 -30.70 -40.68 -58.92
CA LYS A 1077 -30.91 -40.56 -60.38
C LYS A 1077 -30.15 -41.67 -61.11
N THR A 1078 -30.89 -42.52 -61.82
CA THR A 1078 -30.32 -43.66 -62.57
C THR A 1078 -30.04 -43.31 -64.03
N ASP A 1079 -29.00 -43.90 -64.63
CA ASP A 1079 -28.65 -43.65 -66.03
C ASP A 1079 -29.57 -44.45 -66.99
N LYS A 1080 -29.96 -43.85 -68.11
CA LYS A 1080 -30.70 -44.53 -69.19
C LYS A 1080 -29.88 -45.65 -69.82
N ALA A 1081 -28.55 -45.54 -69.82
CA ALA A 1081 -27.64 -46.55 -70.36
C ALA A 1081 -27.66 -47.87 -69.57
N TRP A 1082 -28.25 -47.88 -68.37
CA TRP A 1082 -28.31 -49.08 -67.52
C TRP A 1082 -29.43 -50.06 -67.90
N ALA A 1083 -30.27 -49.75 -68.89
CA ALA A 1083 -31.35 -50.63 -69.34
C ALA A 1083 -30.82 -52.04 -69.72
N GLY A 1084 -31.43 -53.09 -69.15
CA GLY A 1084 -31.02 -54.48 -69.34
C GLY A 1084 -29.85 -54.94 -68.47
N THR A 1085 -29.38 -54.14 -67.52
CA THR A 1085 -28.30 -54.49 -66.59
C THR A 1085 -28.80 -54.70 -65.16
N CYS A 1086 -28.01 -55.40 -64.33
CA CYS A 1086 -28.19 -55.43 -62.89
C CYS A 1086 -27.11 -54.59 -62.23
N ARG A 1087 -27.48 -53.80 -61.23
CA ARG A 1087 -26.57 -52.94 -60.48
C ARG A 1087 -26.87 -53.02 -58.99
N GLN A 1088 -25.86 -52.77 -58.18
CA GLN A 1088 -25.97 -52.65 -56.74
C GLN A 1088 -25.76 -51.19 -56.37
N LEU A 1089 -26.69 -50.63 -55.60
CA LEU A 1089 -26.51 -49.38 -54.89
C LEU A 1089 -25.74 -49.67 -53.59
N VAL A 1090 -24.67 -48.91 -53.36
CA VAL A 1090 -23.86 -48.96 -52.14
C VAL A 1090 -24.10 -47.66 -51.40
N LEU A 1091 -24.82 -47.73 -50.28
CA LEU A 1091 -24.90 -46.66 -49.29
C LEU A 1091 -23.79 -46.92 -48.27
N ARG A 1092 -22.78 -46.06 -48.23
CA ARG A 1092 -21.80 -46.06 -47.14
C ARG A 1092 -22.07 -44.82 -46.28
N LEU A 1093 -22.33 -45.04 -45.01
CA LEU A 1093 -22.57 -43.95 -44.07
C LEU A 1093 -21.25 -43.40 -43.52
N ALA A 1094 -21.29 -42.23 -42.90
CA ALA A 1094 -20.13 -41.54 -42.35
C ALA A 1094 -19.39 -42.37 -41.26
N ASP A 1095 -20.07 -43.32 -40.62
CA ASP A 1095 -19.50 -44.27 -39.66
C ASP A 1095 -18.76 -45.46 -40.33
N GLY A 1096 -18.70 -45.49 -41.66
CA GLY A 1096 -18.06 -46.54 -42.46
C GLY A 1096 -18.93 -47.78 -42.72
N SER A 1097 -20.14 -47.87 -42.13
CA SER A 1097 -21.07 -48.97 -42.38
C SER A 1097 -21.60 -48.96 -43.82
N GLU A 1098 -21.78 -50.15 -44.41
CA GLU A 1098 -22.24 -50.32 -45.80
C GLU A 1098 -23.58 -51.06 -45.90
N TYR A 1099 -24.52 -50.46 -46.61
CA TYR A 1099 -25.84 -51.02 -46.89
C TYR A 1099 -26.09 -51.12 -48.39
N LEU A 1100 -26.53 -52.30 -48.81
CA LEU A 1100 -26.57 -52.70 -50.23
C LEU A 1100 -28.00 -52.97 -50.67
N ALA A 1101 -28.38 -52.44 -51.83
CA ALA A 1101 -29.64 -52.77 -52.50
C ALA A 1101 -29.38 -53.16 -53.96
N ASP A 1102 -29.96 -54.29 -54.39
CA ASP A 1102 -29.77 -54.84 -55.73
C ASP A 1102 -30.91 -54.41 -56.66
N PHE A 1103 -30.58 -53.97 -57.88
CA PHE A 1103 -31.51 -53.42 -58.87
C PHE A 1103 -31.36 -54.08 -60.25
N LYS A 1104 -32.48 -54.22 -60.95
CA LYS A 1104 -32.57 -54.60 -62.37
C LYS A 1104 -33.23 -53.47 -63.16
N PHE A 1105 -32.56 -53.02 -64.22
CA PHE A 1105 -32.90 -51.82 -64.99
C PHE A 1105 -33.46 -52.06 -66.39
#